data_AF-A0A815PH82-F1
#
_entry.id   AF-A0A815PH82-F1
#
_cell.length_a   1.000
_cell.length_b   1.000
_cell.length_c   1.000
_cell.angle_alpha   90.00
_cell.angle_beta   90.00
_cell.angle_gamma   90.00
#
_symmetry.space_group_name_H-M   'P 1'
#
loop_
_entity.id
_entity.type
_entity.pdbx_description
1 polymer ?
#
loop_
_entity_poly.entity_id
_entity_poly.type
_entity_poly.pdbx_seq_one_letter_code
_entity_poly.pdbx_strand_id
1 'polypeptide(L)'
;MSTRKIVTTVEKADTWQPIDVEMMQSVVVTWLDNHIDSNSEDRRYTIKQLQRLVDTVEIFSDNDECVEFILNSGQDKVYLIISGSLGRSLVPCIHDIPQLDCLFIFCENKLRHEQWTNDWIKIKGVFIDAVSLCKAIEDTFRRYEQNAMPMSFIASGRRPDQLDPLFMYTQLFKEILLSIDFDDKHIKDFIKHYPGLLTIDDKQSPDIDQLVRDYRTKEPVWWYTKDTVLHSMLNRALRILDPDILVPMGFFITDLHRSIEKLHKEQFLDTYYSTTFMVYRGQGLSKADFAQLRQAKGGLVSFNSFLSTTTDRGVSLAYAESSAYNPDLLGILFNIKINPSESTTPFALIEKISYFSHEAEVLFSMHSVFHIHDIKSIGTDRPIYEVDLSLTSASDKELTVLADHFRPTGFLSVNSWFDLGNLLIQLHHTDKAEEICYSLLSNASEDEDLGDLYHHLGIILHQKGEFSEAIKYYDRSVAIQENLQPFDRSSLATSYNSIGRVYHDTGDYAKALEYYEKGLSIEQQSLPANPPDFATSYNNIGSLYDHMGDHAKALRYYEKGFSIIQQSLPAIHPDLAASYNNIGLVYAHMGDYAKALQYYEKGLSIIQQSLPADHPSLATSYNNIGGVYDAMGDYAKALQYYEKGLSIKQQSLPANHPDLATSYNNISGVYDHMGDYAEALQYYEKGLSIDQQSLPANHPSLATSYNNIGLVYDHMGDYAKALQCYEKDLSIIQQSLPANHPDLATSYNNIGGVYDHMGDYAKALRYYEKGLSIIQQSLPADHPSLATSYNNIGLVYDHMGDYAKALQYYEKGLSIDQQSLPANHPSLATSYNNIGLVYYHMDDYAKAYLFLQRSMEICKQSLPATHSQLRVQQKSLERVKEALLIYQLTLED
;
A
#
# COMPACT_ATOMS: atom_id res chain seq x y z
N MET A 1 37.98 -10.55 -13.77
CA MET A 1 38.67 -9.68 -12.80
C MET A 1 37.58 -8.93 -12.09
N SER A 2 37.36 -9.23 -10.81
CA SER A 2 36.31 -8.61 -9.99
C SER A 2 36.71 -7.18 -9.68
N THR A 3 36.06 -6.21 -10.29
CA THR A 3 36.13 -4.80 -9.94
C THR A 3 35.30 -4.60 -8.67
N ARG A 4 35.92 -4.00 -7.65
CA ARG A 4 35.37 -3.81 -6.31
C ARG A 4 34.15 -2.87 -6.36
N LYS A 5 32.98 -3.37 -5.98
CA LYS A 5 31.91 -2.55 -5.40
C LYS A 5 32.46 -1.98 -4.08
N ILE A 6 32.83 -0.70 -4.04
CA ILE A 6 33.12 -0.03 -2.77
C ILE A 6 31.78 0.45 -2.23
N VAL A 7 31.01 -0.48 -1.66
CA VAL A 7 29.83 -0.10 -0.86
C VAL A 7 30.37 0.51 0.42
N THR A 8 30.18 1.81 0.61
CA THR A 8 30.48 2.47 1.88
C THR A 8 29.15 2.79 2.56
N THR A 9 28.44 1.77 3.03
CA THR A 9 27.40 1.96 4.04
C THR A 9 28.10 2.30 5.35
N VAL A 10 27.82 3.47 5.91
CA VAL A 10 28.40 3.87 7.21
C VAL A 10 27.63 3.19 8.33
N GLU A 11 28.28 2.26 9.04
CA GLU A 11 27.94 1.97 10.44
C GLU A 11 28.20 3.25 11.26
N LYS A 12 27.22 3.66 12.08
CA LYS A 12 27.31 4.81 12.99
C LYS A 12 28.59 4.74 13.82
N ALA A 13 29.58 5.55 13.47
CA ALA A 13 30.76 5.78 14.28
C ALA A 13 30.56 7.05 15.12
N ASP A 14 30.50 6.88 16.44
CA ASP A 14 30.55 7.93 17.45
C ASP A 14 31.81 8.79 17.30
N THR A 15 31.80 9.83 16.46
CA THR A 15 32.73 10.97 16.60
C THR A 15 32.17 12.23 15.93
N TRP A 16 31.81 13.19 16.77
CA TRP A 16 31.40 14.56 16.47
C TRP A 16 32.48 15.37 15.72
N GLN A 17 32.10 16.03 14.62
CA GLN A 17 32.59 17.38 14.24
C GLN A 17 31.50 18.15 13.45
N PRO A 18 31.28 19.46 13.72
CA PRO A 18 30.14 20.24 13.21
C PRO A 18 30.44 20.95 11.88
N ILE A 19 29.39 21.22 11.07
CA ILE A 19 29.07 22.47 10.35
C ILE A 19 27.90 22.19 9.37
N ASP A 20 26.97 23.14 9.32
CA ASP A 20 25.71 23.26 8.57
C ASP A 20 25.74 22.75 7.13
N VAL A 21 25.28 21.53 6.89
CA VAL A 21 24.86 21.08 5.57
C VAL A 21 23.63 20.18 5.73
N GLU A 22 22.56 20.54 5.02
CA GLU A 22 21.29 19.83 4.93
C GLU A 22 21.51 18.41 4.37
N MET A 23 21.28 17.36 5.18
CA MET A 23 21.31 15.97 4.70
C MET A 23 20.00 15.63 3.98
N MET A 24 20.10 15.40 2.66
CA MET A 24 19.03 15.03 1.75
C MET A 24 18.81 13.50 1.80
N GLN A 25 17.89 13.05 2.63
CA GLN A 25 17.70 11.63 2.93
C GLN A 25 16.90 10.83 1.87
N SER A 26 16.65 11.38 0.68
CA SER A 26 15.80 10.75 -0.36
C SER A 26 16.30 10.92 -1.80
N VAL A 27 17.54 11.38 -1.95
CA VAL A 27 18.21 11.48 -3.24
C VAL A 27 19.43 10.59 -3.19
N VAL A 28 19.46 9.57 -4.02
CA VAL A 28 20.68 8.80 -4.22
C VAL A 28 21.55 9.60 -5.20
N VAL A 29 22.70 10.06 -4.71
CA VAL A 29 23.70 10.65 -5.59
C VAL A 29 24.56 9.53 -6.11
N THR A 30 24.45 9.27 -7.41
CA THR A 30 25.30 8.31 -8.09
C THR A 30 26.44 9.03 -8.77
N TRP A 31 27.67 8.56 -8.61
CA TRP A 31 28.84 9.08 -9.31
C TRP A 31 29.40 8.02 -10.26
N LEU A 32 29.32 8.27 -11.56
CA LEU A 32 29.93 7.44 -12.60
C LEU A 32 31.26 8.03 -13.10
N ASP A 33 32.35 7.32 -12.88
CA ASP A 33 33.69 7.68 -13.39
C ASP A 33 34.51 6.43 -13.73
N ASN A 34 35.06 6.37 -14.95
CA ASN A 34 35.83 5.24 -15.47
C ASN A 34 37.29 5.22 -14.99
N HIS A 35 37.72 6.23 -14.22
CA HIS A 35 39.09 6.37 -13.72
C HIS A 35 39.11 6.52 -12.19
N ILE A 36 38.37 5.67 -11.46
CA ILE A 36 38.38 5.65 -9.99
C ILE A 36 39.77 5.26 -9.47
N ASP A 37 40.63 6.25 -9.26
CA ASP A 37 41.74 6.13 -8.32
C ASP A 37 41.26 6.64 -6.95
N SER A 38 40.99 5.71 -6.03
CA SER A 38 40.59 5.98 -4.65
C SER A 38 41.62 6.80 -3.84
N ASN A 39 42.78 7.14 -4.42
CA ASN A 39 43.86 7.91 -3.79
C ASN A 39 43.94 9.39 -4.16
N SER A 40 43.08 9.92 -5.03
CA SER A 40 43.03 11.37 -5.30
C SER A 40 42.48 12.14 -4.08
N GLU A 41 43.29 13.04 -3.51
CA GLU A 41 42.88 13.88 -2.36
C GLU A 41 41.66 14.76 -2.67
N ASP A 42 41.59 15.35 -3.86
CA ASP A 42 40.48 16.21 -4.29
C ASP A 42 39.15 15.44 -4.42
N ARG A 43 39.20 14.17 -4.86
CA ARG A 43 37.99 13.33 -4.99
C ARG A 43 37.51 12.79 -3.65
N ARG A 44 38.41 12.40 -2.75
CA ARG A 44 38.03 12.07 -1.35
C ARG A 44 37.42 13.28 -0.66
N TYR A 45 37.93 14.47 -0.93
CA TYR A 45 37.33 15.71 -0.44
C TYR A 45 35.92 15.91 -1.00
N THR A 46 35.72 15.74 -2.30
CA THR A 46 34.40 15.87 -2.97
C THR A 46 33.39 14.84 -2.46
N ILE A 47 33.77 13.57 -2.35
CA ILE A 47 32.91 12.51 -1.80
C ILE A 47 32.52 12.82 -0.35
N LYS A 48 33.48 13.28 0.47
CA LYS A 48 33.18 13.72 1.83
C LYS A 48 32.25 14.93 1.89
N GLN A 49 32.27 15.83 0.90
CA GLN A 49 31.31 16.93 0.82
C GLN A 49 29.92 16.44 0.39
N LEU A 50 29.84 15.47 -0.53
CA LEU A 50 28.57 14.86 -0.96
C LEU A 50 27.94 14.01 0.15
N GLN A 51 28.74 13.25 0.90
CA GLN A 51 28.28 12.48 2.07
C GLN A 51 27.80 13.35 3.23
N ARG A 52 28.05 14.67 3.19
CA ARG A 52 27.44 15.64 4.11
C ARG A 52 26.09 16.15 3.61
N LEU A 53 25.84 16.02 2.31
CA LEU A 53 24.64 16.50 1.62
C LEU A 53 23.58 15.43 1.43
N VAL A 54 23.92 14.14 1.35
CA VAL A 54 22.98 13.05 1.04
C VAL A 54 23.32 11.80 1.85
N ASP A 55 22.30 10.98 2.12
CA ASP A 55 22.45 9.75 2.90
C ASP A 55 23.23 8.67 2.15
N THR A 56 23.05 8.61 0.83
CA THR A 56 23.60 7.56 -0.01
C THR A 56 24.35 8.16 -1.20
N VAL A 57 25.65 7.89 -1.27
CA VAL A 57 26.51 8.19 -2.42
C VAL A 57 27.05 6.89 -2.98
N GLU A 58 26.50 6.45 -4.11
CA GLU A 58 26.96 5.23 -4.81
C GLU A 58 27.93 5.60 -5.92
N ILE A 59 29.04 4.87 -6.03
CA ILE A 59 30.09 5.17 -7.02
C ILE A 59 30.28 3.97 -7.94
N PHE A 60 30.15 4.20 -9.23
CA PHE A 60 30.30 3.18 -10.27
C PHE A 60 31.49 3.49 -11.17
N SER A 61 32.19 2.42 -11.57
CA SER A 61 33.25 2.47 -12.60
C SER A 61 32.82 1.87 -13.92
N ASP A 62 31.71 1.14 -13.93
CA ASP A 62 31.13 0.48 -15.08
C ASP A 62 29.79 1.13 -15.45
N ASN A 63 29.55 1.30 -16.74
CA ASN A 63 28.36 1.98 -17.24
C ASN A 63 27.10 1.12 -17.05
N ASP A 64 27.20 -0.20 -17.28
CA ASP A 64 26.04 -1.10 -17.26
C ASP A 64 25.58 -1.30 -15.81
N GLU A 65 26.51 -1.48 -14.87
CA GLU A 65 26.19 -1.54 -13.43
C GLU A 65 25.53 -0.25 -12.92
N CYS A 66 26.00 0.92 -13.38
CA CYS A 66 25.42 2.20 -13.00
C CYS A 66 24.00 2.37 -13.54
N VAL A 67 23.75 1.96 -14.79
CA VAL A 67 22.42 2.05 -15.40
C VAL A 67 21.47 1.05 -14.78
N GLU A 68 21.90 -0.19 -14.52
CA GLU A 68 21.12 -1.19 -13.80
C GLU A 68 20.74 -0.71 -12.40
N PHE A 69 21.65 -0.07 -11.68
CA PHE A 69 21.35 0.55 -10.40
C PHE A 69 20.27 1.65 -10.50
N ILE A 70 20.39 2.55 -11.49
CA ILE A 70 19.38 3.61 -11.71
C ILE A 70 18.01 3.01 -12.06
N LEU A 71 17.96 1.94 -12.85
CA LEU A 71 16.69 1.28 -13.20
C LEU A 71 16.06 0.57 -12.00
N ASN A 72 16.89 0.05 -11.09
CA ASN A 72 16.47 -0.68 -9.89
C ASN A 72 16.32 0.21 -8.64
N SER A 73 16.45 1.53 -8.75
CA SER A 73 16.35 2.45 -7.61
C SER A 73 14.92 2.71 -7.12
N GLY A 74 13.91 2.03 -7.67
CA GLY A 74 12.51 2.15 -7.24
C GLY A 74 11.91 3.53 -7.52
N GLN A 75 11.38 4.18 -6.47
CA GLN A 75 10.80 5.54 -6.50
C GLN A 75 11.85 6.64 -6.24
N ASP A 76 13.05 6.28 -5.80
CA ASP A 76 14.07 7.26 -5.43
C ASP A 76 14.60 7.94 -6.69
N LYS A 77 14.57 9.29 -6.65
CA LYS A 77 15.16 10.10 -7.71
C LYS A 77 16.68 10.03 -7.62
N VAL A 78 17.29 9.60 -8.71
CA VAL A 78 18.75 9.49 -8.80
C VAL A 78 19.34 10.76 -9.40
N TYR A 79 20.31 11.33 -8.69
CA TYR A 79 21.12 12.44 -9.18
C TYR A 79 22.46 11.88 -9.65
N LEU A 80 22.68 11.89 -10.97
CA LEU A 80 23.90 11.32 -11.55
C LEU A 80 24.96 12.40 -11.76
N ILE A 81 26.10 12.24 -11.10
CA ILE A 81 27.35 12.95 -11.38
C ILE A 81 28.14 12.12 -12.39
N ILE A 82 28.46 12.71 -13.54
CA ILE A 82 29.19 12.00 -14.61
C ILE A 82 30.31 12.86 -15.16
N SER A 83 31.43 12.22 -15.53
CA SER A 83 32.55 12.93 -16.15
C SER A 83 32.16 13.49 -17.53
N GLY A 84 32.72 14.65 -17.89
CA GLY A 84 32.39 15.29 -19.18
C GLY A 84 32.65 14.40 -20.41
N SER A 85 33.64 13.52 -20.36
CA SER A 85 33.95 12.56 -21.43
C SER A 85 32.91 11.44 -21.54
N LEU A 86 32.44 10.89 -20.42
CA LEU A 86 31.43 9.83 -20.38
C LEU A 86 30.03 10.38 -20.67
N GLY A 87 29.72 11.57 -20.13
CA GLY A 87 28.42 12.21 -20.31
C GLY A 87 28.07 12.42 -21.79
N ARG A 88 29.05 12.77 -22.62
CA ARG A 88 28.82 12.99 -24.06
C ARG A 88 28.34 11.74 -24.80
N SER A 89 28.75 10.55 -24.37
CA SER A 89 28.31 9.28 -24.97
C SER A 89 27.10 8.67 -24.28
N LEU A 90 26.99 8.80 -22.96
CA LEU A 90 25.99 8.08 -22.17
C LEU A 90 24.67 8.84 -22.00
N VAL A 91 24.70 10.17 -21.86
CA VAL A 91 23.49 11.00 -21.66
C VAL A 91 22.42 10.73 -22.74
N PRO A 92 22.74 10.62 -24.05
CA PRO A 92 21.73 10.32 -25.06
C PRO A 92 20.98 9.00 -24.82
N CYS A 93 21.60 8.02 -24.16
CA CYS A 93 21.02 6.70 -23.92
C CYS A 93 20.22 6.62 -22.62
N ILE A 94 20.50 7.49 -21.63
CA ILE A 94 19.92 7.40 -20.29
C ILE A 94 18.96 8.54 -19.95
N HIS A 95 18.89 9.60 -20.77
CA HIS A 95 18.09 10.78 -20.46
C HIS A 95 16.58 10.50 -20.32
N ASP A 96 16.06 9.47 -20.98
CA ASP A 96 14.65 9.08 -20.91
C ASP A 96 14.31 8.23 -19.68
N ILE A 97 15.30 7.79 -18.89
CA ILE A 97 15.07 6.97 -17.70
C ILE A 97 14.29 7.80 -16.65
N PRO A 98 13.08 7.37 -16.21
CA PRO A 98 12.23 8.14 -15.30
C PRO A 98 12.84 8.40 -13.92
N GLN A 99 13.61 7.43 -13.40
CA GLN A 99 14.30 7.49 -12.11
C GLN A 99 15.47 8.48 -12.13
N LEU A 100 16.08 8.70 -13.30
CA LEU A 100 17.15 9.67 -13.49
C LEU A 100 16.57 11.08 -13.57
N ASP A 101 16.71 11.85 -12.50
CA ASP A 101 16.05 13.15 -12.38
C ASP A 101 16.96 14.31 -12.82
N CYS A 102 18.20 14.30 -12.32
CA CYS A 102 19.17 15.36 -12.54
C CYS A 102 20.54 14.78 -12.93
N LEU A 103 21.21 15.47 -13.85
CA LEU A 103 22.55 15.17 -14.32
C LEU A 103 23.48 16.34 -14.02
N PHE A 104 24.62 16.05 -13.41
CA PHE A 104 25.67 17.03 -13.12
C PHE A 104 26.96 16.60 -13.80
N ILE A 105 27.51 17.46 -14.66
CA ILE A 105 28.77 17.16 -15.35
C ILE A 105 29.94 17.64 -14.49
N PHE A 106 30.81 16.74 -14.06
CA PHE A 106 32.03 17.09 -13.33
C PHE A 106 33.27 16.93 -14.25
N CYS A 107 34.03 17.98 -14.48
CA CYS A 107 35.15 17.94 -15.44
C CYS A 107 36.22 19.01 -15.18
N GLU A 108 37.41 18.85 -15.77
CA GLU A 108 38.48 19.86 -15.65
C GLU A 108 38.31 21.06 -16.59
N ASN A 109 37.51 20.93 -17.67
CA ASN A 109 37.37 21.96 -18.71
C ASN A 109 35.90 22.27 -19.03
N LYS A 110 35.35 23.23 -18.28
CA LYS A 110 33.94 23.67 -18.36
C LYS A 110 33.49 24.02 -19.79
N LEU A 111 34.24 24.90 -20.45
CA LEU A 111 33.89 25.48 -21.76
C LEU A 111 33.73 24.42 -22.85
N ARG A 112 34.46 23.31 -22.77
CA ARG A 112 34.37 22.23 -23.74
C ARG A 112 33.07 21.44 -23.62
N HIS A 113 32.55 21.27 -22.42
CA HIS A 113 31.36 20.45 -22.17
C HIS A 113 30.07 21.27 -22.16
N GLU A 114 30.12 22.56 -21.82
CA GLU A 114 28.96 23.47 -21.91
C GLU A 114 28.37 23.58 -23.34
N GLN A 115 29.17 23.29 -24.38
CA GLN A 115 28.74 23.38 -25.77
C GLN A 115 27.67 22.36 -26.18
N TRP A 116 27.60 21.20 -25.53
CA TRP A 116 26.64 20.14 -25.86
C TRP A 116 25.64 19.86 -24.74
N THR A 117 25.93 20.31 -23.51
CA THR A 117 25.04 20.06 -22.37
C THR A 117 23.72 20.84 -22.47
N ASN A 118 23.72 21.96 -23.20
CA ASN A 118 22.52 22.78 -23.40
C ASN A 118 21.42 22.07 -24.21
N ASP A 119 21.76 20.98 -24.91
CA ASP A 119 20.82 20.20 -25.70
C ASP A 119 20.00 19.22 -24.83
N TRP A 120 20.32 19.08 -23.53
CA TRP A 120 19.73 18.08 -22.64
C TRP A 120 19.10 18.70 -21.38
N ILE A 121 17.78 18.56 -21.24
CA ILE A 121 16.95 19.22 -20.19
C ILE A 121 17.30 18.75 -18.76
N LYS A 122 17.72 17.50 -18.60
CA LYS A 122 18.07 16.93 -17.28
C LYS A 122 19.45 17.37 -16.78
N ILE A 123 20.30 17.97 -17.63
CA ILE A 123 21.62 18.46 -17.21
C ILE A 123 21.45 19.80 -16.49
N LYS A 124 21.83 19.83 -15.20
CA LYS A 124 21.69 21.00 -14.33
C LYS A 124 22.93 21.90 -14.31
N GLY A 125 24.06 21.41 -14.82
CA GLY A 125 25.24 22.25 -15.05
C GLY A 125 26.53 21.46 -15.29
N VAL A 126 27.59 22.23 -15.59
CA VAL A 126 28.97 21.74 -15.71
C VAL A 126 29.81 22.38 -14.62
N PHE A 127 30.51 21.55 -13.85
CA PHE A 127 31.22 21.95 -12.64
C PHE A 127 32.68 21.50 -12.71
N ILE A 128 33.55 22.36 -12.18
CA ILE A 128 35.01 22.16 -12.15
C ILE A 128 35.55 21.95 -10.73
N ASP A 129 34.71 22.21 -9.73
CA ASP A 129 35.07 22.14 -8.32
C ASP A 129 33.91 21.57 -7.49
N ALA A 130 34.26 20.92 -6.39
CA ALA A 130 33.32 20.25 -5.49
C ALA A 130 32.31 21.21 -4.86
N VAL A 131 32.75 22.42 -4.49
CA VAL A 131 31.92 23.38 -3.74
C VAL A 131 30.77 23.86 -4.62
N SER A 132 31.05 24.24 -5.86
CA SER A 132 30.03 24.67 -6.83
C SER A 132 29.08 23.54 -7.21
N LEU A 133 29.59 22.29 -7.33
CA LEU A 133 28.76 21.11 -7.59
C LEU A 133 27.80 20.83 -6.43
N CYS A 134 28.34 20.74 -5.21
CA CYS A 134 27.59 20.53 -3.98
C CYS A 134 26.49 21.59 -3.81
N LYS A 135 26.83 22.87 -4.02
CA LYS A 135 25.86 23.96 -3.98
C LYS A 135 24.77 23.83 -5.04
N ALA A 136 25.10 23.41 -6.25
CA ALA A 136 24.10 23.22 -7.30
C ALA A 136 23.17 22.04 -7.02
N ILE A 137 23.67 20.96 -6.41
CA ILE A 137 22.85 19.84 -5.95
C ILE A 137 21.90 20.32 -4.85
N GLU A 138 22.41 21.04 -3.85
CA GLU A 138 21.62 21.66 -2.77
C GLU A 138 20.55 22.63 -3.31
N ASP A 139 20.91 23.54 -4.21
CA ASP A 139 19.98 24.48 -4.85
C ASP A 139 18.91 23.76 -5.68
N THR A 140 19.23 22.58 -6.24
CA THR A 140 18.27 21.77 -7.01
C THR A 140 17.29 21.06 -6.07
N PHE A 141 17.81 20.51 -4.97
CA PHE A 141 17.00 19.88 -3.92
C PHE A 141 16.08 20.89 -3.22
N ARG A 142 16.61 22.06 -2.79
CA ARG A 142 15.81 23.12 -2.16
C ARG A 142 14.68 23.63 -3.05
N ARG A 143 14.92 23.75 -4.36
CA ARG A 143 13.88 24.13 -5.34
C ARG A 143 12.80 23.06 -5.51
N TYR A 144 13.13 21.79 -5.33
CA TYR A 144 12.16 20.69 -5.33
C TYR A 144 11.30 20.74 -4.06
N GLU A 145 11.92 20.93 -2.89
CA GLU A 145 11.22 21.01 -1.60
C GLU A 145 10.26 22.21 -1.50
N GLN A 146 10.68 23.40 -1.95
CA GLN A 146 9.86 24.61 -1.88
C GLN A 146 8.57 24.56 -2.72
N ASN A 147 8.49 23.66 -3.71
CA ASN A 147 7.39 23.59 -4.66
C ASN A 147 6.40 22.45 -4.38
N ALA A 148 6.70 21.53 -3.48
CA ALA A 148 5.89 20.34 -3.22
C ALA A 148 5.17 20.45 -1.87
N MET A 149 4.02 21.12 -1.86
CA MET A 149 3.16 21.20 -0.66
C MET A 149 1.99 20.21 -0.79
N PRO A 150 1.73 19.35 0.20
CA PRO A 150 0.63 18.40 0.12
C PRO A 150 -0.70 19.14 0.08
N MET A 151 -1.48 18.89 -0.97
CA MET A 151 -2.80 19.48 -1.18
C MET A 151 -3.81 18.39 -1.47
N SER A 152 -5.02 18.59 -1.00
CA SER A 152 -6.18 17.75 -1.31
C SER A 152 -7.25 18.60 -1.97
N PHE A 153 -7.89 18.08 -3.01
CA PHE A 153 -8.90 18.80 -3.79
C PHE A 153 -10.28 18.12 -3.66
N ILE A 154 -11.32 18.92 -3.45
CA ILE A 154 -12.70 18.48 -3.25
C ILE A 154 -13.57 19.26 -4.24
N ALA A 155 -14.24 18.61 -5.18
CA ALA A 155 -15.11 19.31 -6.12
C ALA A 155 -16.45 19.76 -5.49
N SER A 156 -17.05 20.81 -6.07
CA SER A 156 -18.30 21.42 -5.59
C SER A 156 -19.46 20.43 -5.51
N GLY A 157 -20.23 20.45 -4.42
CA GLY A 157 -21.40 19.59 -4.26
C GLY A 157 -21.08 18.09 -4.24
N ARG A 158 -19.80 17.73 -4.08
CA ARG A 158 -19.41 16.36 -3.74
C ARG A 158 -19.89 16.05 -2.33
N ARG A 159 -20.37 14.83 -2.17
CA ARG A 159 -20.62 14.28 -0.85
C ARG A 159 -19.27 14.04 -0.14
N PRO A 160 -19.21 13.82 1.20
CA PRO A 160 -17.99 13.50 1.97
C PRO A 160 -17.19 12.27 1.52
N ASP A 161 -17.53 11.75 0.36
CA ASP A 161 -17.23 10.43 -0.13
C ASP A 161 -16.49 10.36 -1.45
N GLN A 162 -15.87 11.48 -1.76
CA GLN A 162 -15.03 11.66 -2.91
C GLN A 162 -13.82 12.51 -2.48
N LEU A 163 -13.42 12.33 -1.20
CA LEU A 163 -12.41 13.06 -0.48
C LEU A 163 -11.08 12.32 -0.58
N ASP A 164 -10.06 13.10 -0.89
CA ASP A 164 -8.69 12.65 -0.89
C ASP A 164 -8.30 12.10 0.50
N PRO A 165 -7.56 10.98 0.60
CA PRO A 165 -7.34 10.33 1.89
C PRO A 165 -6.30 11.07 2.73
N LEU A 166 -5.39 11.79 2.08
CA LEU A 166 -4.47 12.69 2.75
C LEU A 166 -5.24 13.77 3.50
N PHE A 167 -6.41 14.19 2.99
CA PHE A 167 -7.30 15.09 3.71
C PHE A 167 -7.76 14.45 5.03
N MET A 168 -8.30 13.21 4.96
CA MET A 168 -8.81 12.50 6.14
C MET A 168 -7.72 12.28 7.18
N TYR A 169 -6.60 11.70 6.75
CA TYR A 169 -5.53 11.30 7.64
C TYR A 169 -4.85 12.51 8.28
N THR A 170 -4.57 13.57 7.52
CA THR A 170 -3.93 14.75 8.11
C THR A 170 -4.85 15.48 9.08
N GLN A 171 -6.16 15.46 8.85
CA GLN A 171 -7.12 16.02 9.81
C GLN A 171 -7.19 15.18 11.08
N LEU A 172 -7.34 13.86 10.98
CA LEU A 172 -7.39 12.97 12.14
C LEU A 172 -6.07 12.99 12.93
N PHE A 173 -4.94 12.90 12.22
CA PHE A 173 -3.60 12.98 12.79
C PHE A 173 -3.41 14.30 13.55
N LYS A 174 -3.81 15.43 12.96
CA LYS A 174 -3.79 16.74 13.62
C LYS A 174 -4.66 16.75 14.87
N GLU A 175 -5.90 16.26 14.82
CA GLU A 175 -6.81 16.24 15.97
C GLU A 175 -6.22 15.42 17.14
N ILE A 176 -5.64 14.24 16.84
CA ILE A 176 -4.96 13.38 17.82
C ILE A 176 -3.72 14.08 18.40
N LEU A 177 -2.87 14.69 17.57
CA LEU A 177 -1.67 15.37 18.06
C LEU A 177 -2.00 16.56 18.98
N LEU A 178 -3.08 17.29 18.68
CA LEU A 178 -3.49 18.44 19.49
C LEU A 178 -4.06 18.05 20.86
N SER A 179 -4.57 16.83 21.00
CA SER A 179 -5.04 16.28 22.27
C SER A 179 -3.94 15.63 23.11
N ILE A 180 -2.76 15.34 22.54
CA ILE A 180 -1.58 14.88 23.29
C ILE A 180 -0.97 16.05 24.07
N ASP A 181 -0.62 15.79 25.34
CA ASP A 181 0.15 16.72 26.17
C ASP A 181 1.65 16.44 26.04
N PHE A 182 2.33 17.21 25.18
CA PHE A 182 3.77 17.12 24.99
C PHE A 182 4.53 17.91 26.06
N ASP A 183 5.30 17.20 26.88
CA ASP A 183 6.18 17.78 27.89
C ASP A 183 7.64 17.95 27.41
N ASP A 184 8.50 18.49 28.28
CA ASP A 184 9.92 18.68 27.97
C ASP A 184 10.66 17.37 27.70
N LYS A 185 10.18 16.21 28.18
CA LYS A 185 10.82 14.91 27.90
C LYS A 185 10.76 14.60 26.41
N HIS A 186 9.60 14.82 25.78
CA HIS A 186 9.44 14.62 24.33
C HIS A 186 10.40 15.49 23.52
N ILE A 187 10.61 16.75 23.94
CA ILE A 187 11.56 17.66 23.29
C ILE A 187 12.99 17.16 23.44
N LYS A 188 13.36 16.69 24.65
CA LYS A 188 14.69 16.12 24.91
C LYS A 188 14.94 14.87 24.08
N ASP A 189 13.96 13.99 23.98
CA ASP A 189 14.04 12.76 23.20
C ASP A 189 14.19 13.08 21.70
N PHE A 190 13.45 14.07 21.18
CA PHE A 190 13.63 14.57 19.82
C PHE A 190 15.04 15.16 19.59
N ILE A 191 15.51 16.04 20.47
CA ILE A 191 16.85 16.65 20.39
C ILE A 191 17.95 15.58 20.46
N LYS A 192 17.76 14.52 21.26
CA LYS A 192 18.74 13.44 21.37
C LYS A 192 18.94 12.72 20.02
N HIS A 193 17.87 12.55 19.25
CA HIS A 193 17.95 11.98 17.90
C HIS A 193 18.44 13.01 16.88
N TYR A 194 18.18 14.31 17.10
CA TYR A 194 18.53 15.39 16.19
C TYR A 194 19.24 16.59 16.87
N PRO A 195 20.48 16.40 17.39
CA PRO A 195 21.12 17.34 18.32
C PRO A 195 21.54 18.70 17.72
N GLY A 196 21.38 18.90 16.41
CA GLY A 196 21.72 20.15 15.70
C GLY A 196 20.53 21.02 15.28
N LEU A 197 19.28 20.58 15.49
CA LEU A 197 18.10 21.27 14.91
C LEU A 197 17.66 22.53 15.67
N LEU A 198 17.93 22.61 16.97
CA LEU A 198 17.42 23.65 17.86
C LEU A 198 18.52 24.54 18.46
N THR A 199 19.60 24.77 17.72
CA THR A 199 20.72 25.64 18.13
C THR A 199 20.46 27.10 17.76
N ILE A 200 20.74 28.01 18.70
CA ILE A 200 20.66 29.47 18.46
C ILE A 200 22.02 30.07 18.04
N ASP A 201 23.14 29.49 18.51
CA ASP A 201 24.51 29.96 18.24
C ASP A 201 25.40 28.84 17.64
N ASP A 202 26.25 29.17 16.64
CA ASP A 202 27.22 28.26 15.98
C ASP A 202 28.40 27.82 16.88
N LYS A 203 28.31 27.99 18.21
CA LYS A 203 29.45 27.80 19.12
C LYS A 203 29.17 26.77 20.21
N GLN A 204 29.93 25.67 20.11
CA GLN A 204 29.98 24.49 20.99
C GLN A 204 28.67 23.72 21.10
N SER A 205 28.78 22.39 21.09
CA SER A 205 27.68 21.44 21.29
C SER A 205 26.95 21.75 22.61
N PRO A 206 25.76 22.38 22.59
CA PRO A 206 25.05 22.69 23.82
C PRO A 206 24.53 21.38 24.43
N ASP A 207 24.45 21.32 25.76
CA ASP A 207 23.77 20.21 26.44
C ASP A 207 22.27 20.20 26.08
N ILE A 208 21.62 19.04 26.15
CA ILE A 208 20.20 18.83 25.79
C ILE A 208 19.31 19.80 26.57
N ASP A 209 19.59 20.00 27.86
CA ASP A 209 18.82 20.95 28.69
C ASP A 209 18.99 22.40 28.23
N GLN A 210 20.14 22.75 27.62
CA GLN A 210 20.33 24.07 27.04
C GLN A 210 19.52 24.22 25.75
N LEU A 211 19.50 23.20 24.90
CA LEU A 211 18.71 23.18 23.66
C LEU A 211 17.19 23.28 23.93
N VAL A 212 16.69 22.61 24.97
CA VAL A 212 15.29 22.77 25.40
C VAL A 212 15.01 24.19 25.86
N ARG A 213 15.91 24.79 26.67
CA ARG A 213 15.76 26.19 27.09
C ARG A 213 15.76 27.13 25.90
N ASP A 214 16.69 26.94 24.97
CA ASP A 214 16.80 27.72 23.74
C ASP A 214 15.51 27.64 22.93
N TYR A 215 14.97 26.44 22.73
CA TYR A 215 13.66 26.24 22.09
C TYR A 215 12.56 27.07 22.76
N ARG A 216 12.45 26.97 24.10
CA ARG A 216 11.43 27.69 24.90
C ARG A 216 11.65 29.21 24.97
N THR A 217 12.84 29.73 24.66
CA THR A 217 13.11 31.18 24.69
C THR A 217 12.50 31.94 23.51
N LYS A 218 12.16 31.24 22.42
CA LYS A 218 11.59 31.82 21.20
C LYS A 218 10.18 31.27 20.96
N GLU A 219 9.38 32.04 20.25
CA GLU A 219 8.05 31.59 19.80
C GLU A 219 8.21 30.46 18.77
N PRO A 220 7.33 29.43 18.75
CA PRO A 220 7.37 28.35 17.77
C PRO A 220 7.38 28.84 16.31
N VAL A 221 6.68 29.94 16.03
CA VAL A 221 6.67 30.60 14.70
C VAL A 221 8.05 31.06 14.27
N TRP A 222 8.88 31.54 15.21
CA TRP A 222 10.25 31.95 14.92
C TRP A 222 11.09 30.76 14.46
N TRP A 223 10.95 29.61 15.13
CA TRP A 223 11.63 28.37 14.74
C TRP A 223 11.14 27.85 13.39
N TYR A 224 9.84 27.94 13.11
CA TYR A 224 9.27 27.51 11.83
C TYR A 224 9.75 28.35 10.64
N THR A 225 10.00 29.65 10.85
CA THR A 225 10.42 30.60 9.80
C THR A 225 11.93 30.80 9.72
N LYS A 226 12.70 30.31 10.69
CA LYS A 226 14.15 30.32 10.62
C LYS A 226 14.59 29.34 9.53
N ASP A 227 15.51 29.77 8.66
CA ASP A 227 16.17 28.92 7.65
C ASP A 227 16.99 27.82 8.36
N THR A 228 16.29 26.77 8.79
CA THR A 228 16.80 25.62 9.53
C THR A 228 16.19 24.35 8.97
N VAL A 229 16.91 23.25 9.16
CA VAL A 229 16.48 21.90 8.78
C VAL A 229 15.14 21.52 9.44
N LEU A 230 14.71 22.20 10.51
CA LEU A 230 13.41 21.94 11.17
C LEU A 230 12.22 22.19 10.23
N HIS A 231 12.26 23.26 9.42
CA HIS A 231 11.19 23.59 8.48
C HIS A 231 11.12 22.60 7.31
N SER A 232 12.27 22.27 6.70
CA SER A 232 12.34 21.30 5.60
C SER A 232 11.94 19.91 6.07
N MET A 233 12.45 19.48 7.22
CA MET A 233 12.13 18.18 7.82
C MET A 233 10.63 18.03 8.10
N LEU A 234 9.99 19.02 8.72
CA LEU A 234 8.55 18.97 8.99
C LEU A 234 7.72 18.92 7.70
N ASN A 235 7.98 19.83 6.75
CA ASN A 235 7.20 19.90 5.53
C ASN A 235 7.39 18.67 4.64
N ARG A 236 8.60 18.09 4.62
CA ARG A 236 8.86 16.80 3.97
C ARG A 236 8.07 15.70 4.65
N ALA A 237 8.17 15.56 5.96
CA ALA A 237 7.47 14.51 6.70
C ALA A 237 5.95 14.58 6.49
N LEU A 238 5.37 15.77 6.43
CA LEU A 238 3.96 15.97 6.11
C LEU A 238 3.60 15.62 4.67
N ARG A 239 4.51 15.85 3.72
CA ARG A 239 4.33 15.52 2.30
C ARG A 239 4.26 14.00 2.07
N ILE A 240 5.09 13.24 2.77
CA ILE A 240 5.17 11.77 2.62
C ILE A 240 4.44 11.02 3.74
N LEU A 241 3.78 11.73 4.66
CA LEU A 241 3.17 11.19 5.88
C LEU A 241 4.12 10.28 6.68
N ASP A 242 5.37 10.70 6.88
CA ASP A 242 6.38 9.92 7.59
C ASP A 242 6.13 9.97 9.12
N PRO A 243 5.59 8.91 9.74
CA PRO A 243 5.27 8.92 11.16
C PRO A 243 6.53 8.90 12.04
N ASP A 244 7.68 8.44 11.54
CA ASP A 244 8.93 8.39 12.30
C ASP A 244 9.48 9.78 12.57
N ILE A 245 9.12 10.75 11.72
CA ILE A 245 9.43 12.17 11.91
C ILE A 245 8.25 12.90 12.55
N LEU A 246 7.03 12.69 12.04
CA LEU A 246 5.85 13.45 12.48
C LEU A 246 5.48 13.20 13.94
N VAL A 247 5.59 11.95 14.43
CA VAL A 247 5.25 11.62 15.82
C VAL A 247 6.23 12.28 16.80
N PRO A 248 7.56 12.17 16.65
CA PRO A 248 8.50 12.92 17.49
C PRO A 248 8.39 14.44 17.36
N MET A 249 8.02 14.96 16.18
CA MET A 249 7.77 16.39 15.98
C MET A 249 6.40 16.87 16.50
N GLY A 250 5.59 15.98 17.07
CA GLY A 250 4.25 16.31 17.55
C GLY A 250 4.23 17.49 18.52
N PHE A 251 5.23 17.62 19.41
CA PHE A 251 5.35 18.77 20.31
C PHE A 251 5.45 20.10 19.54
N PHE A 252 6.25 20.14 18.48
CA PHE A 252 6.50 21.34 17.70
C PHE A 252 5.28 21.69 16.85
N ILE A 253 4.62 20.68 16.25
CA ILE A 253 3.38 20.85 15.49
C ILE A 253 2.30 21.45 16.41
N THR A 254 2.15 20.89 17.61
CA THR A 254 1.16 21.34 18.60
C THR A 254 1.48 22.74 19.13
N ASP A 255 2.73 23.02 19.48
CA ASP A 255 3.18 24.35 19.93
C ASP A 255 2.98 25.42 18.84
N LEU A 256 3.32 25.10 17.59
CA LEU A 256 3.13 25.99 16.44
C LEU A 256 1.63 26.26 16.19
N HIS A 257 0.80 25.22 16.24
CA HIS A 257 -0.65 25.36 16.08
C HIS A 257 -1.25 26.26 17.17
N ARG A 258 -0.91 26.00 18.45
CA ARG A 258 -1.39 26.78 19.60
C ARG A 258 -0.89 28.23 19.55
N SER A 259 0.35 28.45 19.11
CA SER A 259 0.91 29.81 18.92
C SER A 259 0.13 30.59 17.86
N ILE A 260 -0.14 29.98 16.69
CA ILE A 260 -0.96 30.59 15.63
C ILE A 260 -2.38 30.87 16.13
N GLU A 261 -3.01 29.94 16.85
CA GLU A 261 -4.37 30.12 17.40
C GLU A 261 -4.44 31.25 18.43
N LYS A 262 -3.46 31.35 19.31
CA LYS A 262 -3.35 32.44 20.28
C LYS A 262 -3.21 33.79 19.57
N LEU A 263 -2.28 33.90 18.63
CA LEU A 263 -2.07 35.12 17.85
C LEU A 263 -3.31 35.50 17.04
N HIS A 264 -4.00 34.52 16.46
CA HIS A 264 -5.25 34.74 15.74
C HIS A 264 -6.30 35.41 16.64
N LYS A 265 -6.48 34.89 17.87
CA LYS A 265 -7.42 35.46 18.86
C LYS A 265 -7.06 36.91 19.21
N GLU A 266 -5.79 37.16 19.54
CA GLU A 266 -5.28 38.48 19.91
C GLU A 266 -5.39 39.51 18.78
N GLN A 267 -5.13 39.08 17.53
CA GLN A 267 -5.07 39.97 16.36
C GLN A 267 -6.43 40.24 15.73
N PHE A 268 -7.39 39.31 15.81
CA PHE A 268 -8.61 39.37 15.00
C PHE A 268 -9.93 39.13 15.74
N LEU A 269 -9.93 38.44 16.90
CA LEU A 269 -11.15 38.19 17.67
C LEU A 269 -11.38 39.24 18.78
N ASP A 270 -10.30 39.70 19.42
CA ASP A 270 -10.38 40.70 20.51
C ASP A 270 -10.40 42.16 20.03
N THR A 271 -10.12 42.39 18.74
CA THR A 271 -10.21 43.70 18.10
C THR A 271 -11.32 43.68 17.05
N TYR A 272 -12.09 44.77 16.88
CA TYR A 272 -13.18 44.89 15.90
C TYR A 272 -12.69 44.90 14.42
N TYR A 273 -11.69 44.09 14.08
CA TYR A 273 -11.18 43.92 12.73
C TYR A 273 -12.15 43.07 11.91
N SER A 274 -13.03 43.76 11.16
CA SER A 274 -14.00 43.14 10.23
C SER A 274 -13.63 43.31 8.76
N THR A 275 -12.46 43.91 8.47
CA THR A 275 -12.06 44.20 7.09
C THR A 275 -11.45 42.97 6.44
N THR A 276 -12.13 42.44 5.42
CA THR A 276 -11.58 41.42 4.52
C THR A 276 -10.28 41.93 3.88
N PHE A 277 -9.28 41.06 3.77
CA PHE A 277 -8.02 41.35 3.09
C PHE A 277 -7.57 40.18 2.20
N MET A 278 -6.56 40.43 1.36
CA MET A 278 -5.99 39.44 0.44
C MET A 278 -4.60 39.02 0.89
N VAL A 279 -4.30 37.75 0.73
CA VAL A 279 -2.94 37.19 0.79
C VAL A 279 -2.66 36.38 -0.47
N TYR A 280 -1.39 36.17 -0.75
CA TYR A 280 -0.92 35.57 -1.98
C TYR A 280 0.09 34.47 -1.67
N ARG A 281 0.10 33.43 -2.52
CA ARG A 281 1.13 32.39 -2.54
C ARG A 281 1.43 31.98 -3.97
N GLY A 282 2.71 31.99 -4.35
CA GLY A 282 3.15 31.46 -5.63
C GLY A 282 3.96 30.18 -5.45
N GLN A 283 3.73 29.20 -6.32
CA GLN A 283 4.46 27.93 -6.32
C GLN A 283 4.34 27.19 -7.66
N GLY A 284 5.12 26.13 -7.81
CA GLY A 284 4.90 25.12 -8.85
C GLY A 284 3.80 24.13 -8.45
N LEU A 285 3.14 23.56 -9.46
CA LEU A 285 2.19 22.46 -9.30
C LEU A 285 2.38 21.43 -10.41
N SER A 286 2.31 20.14 -10.09
CA SER A 286 2.40 19.10 -11.12
C SER A 286 1.22 19.17 -12.10
N LYS A 287 1.41 18.64 -13.31
CA LYS A 287 0.31 18.59 -14.31
C LYS A 287 -0.88 17.76 -13.81
N ALA A 288 -0.62 16.73 -13.00
CA ALA A 288 -1.65 15.88 -12.41
C ALA A 288 -2.47 16.63 -11.35
N ASP A 289 -1.79 17.27 -10.39
CA ASP A 289 -2.44 18.03 -9.32
C ASP A 289 -3.19 19.23 -9.88
N PHE A 290 -2.64 19.88 -10.92
CA PHE A 290 -3.35 20.96 -11.60
C PHE A 290 -4.61 20.47 -12.34
N ALA A 291 -4.60 19.26 -12.90
CA ALA A 291 -5.80 18.68 -13.48
C ALA A 291 -6.87 18.42 -12.40
N GLN A 292 -6.47 17.94 -11.22
CA GLN A 292 -7.38 17.78 -10.08
C GLN A 292 -7.91 19.13 -9.58
N LEU A 293 -7.05 20.14 -9.42
CA LEU A 293 -7.45 21.50 -9.05
C LEU A 293 -8.48 22.08 -10.04
N ARG A 294 -8.28 21.87 -11.35
CA ARG A 294 -9.26 22.29 -12.37
C ARG A 294 -10.58 21.55 -12.25
N GLN A 295 -10.56 20.26 -11.96
CA GLN A 295 -11.77 19.47 -11.75
C GLN A 295 -12.50 19.90 -10.46
N ALA A 296 -11.77 20.36 -9.46
CA ALA A 296 -12.31 20.82 -8.19
C ALA A 296 -12.80 22.28 -8.21
N LYS A 297 -12.74 22.98 -9.34
CA LYS A 297 -13.24 24.36 -9.49
C LYS A 297 -14.69 24.47 -8.96
N GLY A 298 -14.91 25.42 -8.04
CA GLY A 298 -16.19 25.63 -7.36
C GLY A 298 -16.37 24.83 -6.05
N GLY A 299 -15.44 23.95 -5.70
CA GLY A 299 -15.41 23.22 -4.43
C GLY A 299 -14.31 23.72 -3.50
N LEU A 300 -13.64 22.80 -2.78
CA LEU A 300 -12.63 23.11 -1.77
C LEU A 300 -11.22 22.63 -2.18
N VAL A 301 -10.21 23.29 -1.64
CA VAL A 301 -8.82 22.83 -1.57
C VAL A 301 -8.37 22.87 -0.11
N SER A 302 -7.75 21.80 0.35
CA SER A 302 -7.02 21.78 1.61
C SER A 302 -5.53 21.85 1.35
N PHE A 303 -4.84 22.65 2.15
CA PHE A 303 -3.40 22.60 2.30
C PHE A 303 -3.08 21.81 3.56
N ASN A 304 -2.53 20.61 3.39
CA ASN A 304 -2.34 19.63 4.46
C ASN A 304 -1.02 19.84 5.25
N SER A 305 -0.46 21.06 5.17
CA SER A 305 0.67 21.52 5.96
C SER A 305 0.38 22.93 6.51
N PHE A 306 1.28 23.47 7.31
CA PHE A 306 1.28 24.90 7.64
C PHE A 306 1.49 25.71 6.35
N LEU A 307 0.60 26.68 6.11
CA LEU A 307 0.56 27.42 4.86
C LEU A 307 1.10 28.83 5.09
N SER A 308 2.30 29.10 4.56
CA SER A 308 2.88 30.44 4.51
C SER A 308 2.40 31.20 3.27
N THR A 309 2.00 32.46 3.47
CA THR A 309 1.49 33.38 2.44
C THR A 309 1.98 34.80 2.74
N THR A 310 1.84 35.73 1.79
CA THR A 310 2.24 37.12 1.96
C THR A 310 1.16 38.09 1.51
N THR A 311 1.09 39.27 2.10
CA THR A 311 0.22 40.35 1.60
C THR A 311 0.78 41.03 0.35
N ASP A 312 2.05 40.78 -0.01
CA ASP A 312 2.68 41.29 -1.23
C ASP A 312 2.52 40.31 -2.41
N ARG A 313 1.65 40.69 -3.35
CA ARG A 313 1.42 39.91 -4.57
C ARG A 313 2.67 39.75 -5.44
N GLY A 314 3.56 40.75 -5.48
CA GLY A 314 4.76 40.74 -6.32
C GLY A 314 5.73 39.64 -5.93
N VAL A 315 5.94 39.44 -4.62
CA VAL A 315 6.78 38.36 -4.08
C VAL A 315 6.24 36.99 -4.51
N SER A 316 4.94 36.75 -4.30
CA SER A 316 4.31 35.49 -4.71
C SER A 316 4.36 35.27 -6.22
N LEU A 317 4.12 36.30 -7.03
CA LEU A 317 4.21 36.17 -8.48
C LEU A 317 5.60 35.73 -8.94
N ALA A 318 6.67 36.24 -8.33
CA ALA A 318 8.04 35.85 -8.65
C ALA A 318 8.31 34.36 -8.38
N TYR A 319 7.75 33.80 -7.30
CA TYR A 319 7.83 32.36 -7.04
C TYR A 319 7.09 31.53 -8.10
N ALA A 320 5.88 31.93 -8.48
CA ALA A 320 5.11 31.26 -9.54
C ALA A 320 5.83 31.31 -10.90
N GLU A 321 6.42 32.47 -11.24
CA GLU A 321 7.25 32.67 -12.43
C GLU A 321 8.47 31.76 -12.44
N SER A 322 9.19 31.67 -11.32
CA SER A 322 10.37 30.82 -11.14
C SER A 322 10.05 29.34 -11.36
N SER A 323 8.92 28.86 -10.83
CA SER A 323 8.53 27.46 -10.96
C SER A 323 8.09 27.09 -12.38
N ALA A 324 7.59 28.05 -13.17
CA ALA A 324 7.26 27.85 -14.58
C ALA A 324 8.49 27.60 -15.48
N TYR A 325 9.72 27.73 -14.96
CA TYR A 325 10.94 27.29 -15.65
C TYR A 325 11.18 25.78 -15.60
N ASN A 326 10.48 25.06 -14.72
CA ASN A 326 10.52 23.60 -14.67
C ASN A 326 9.49 23.00 -15.66
N PRO A 327 9.91 22.18 -16.66
CA PRO A 327 9.00 21.62 -17.66
C PRO A 327 7.94 20.65 -17.10
N ASP A 328 8.16 20.14 -15.89
CA ASP A 328 7.27 19.20 -15.22
C ASP A 328 6.23 19.89 -14.34
N LEU A 329 6.40 21.20 -14.08
CA LEU A 329 5.53 21.98 -13.22
C LEU A 329 4.82 23.10 -13.99
N LEU A 330 3.68 23.52 -13.46
CA LEU A 330 2.94 24.71 -13.86
C LEU A 330 3.08 25.76 -12.76
N GLY A 331 3.39 27.00 -13.13
CA GLY A 331 3.43 28.12 -12.18
C GLY A 331 2.02 28.52 -11.76
N ILE A 332 1.74 28.50 -10.46
CA ILE A 332 0.43 28.84 -9.87
C ILE A 332 0.58 30.03 -8.93
N LEU A 333 -0.31 31.01 -9.06
CA LEU A 333 -0.49 32.11 -8.12
C LEU A 333 -1.86 31.98 -7.44
N PHE A 334 -1.87 31.62 -6.16
CA PHE A 334 -3.07 31.61 -5.35
C PHE A 334 -3.38 33.01 -4.82
N ASN A 335 -4.55 33.53 -5.17
CA ASN A 335 -5.09 34.80 -4.66
C ASN A 335 -6.13 34.48 -3.58
N ILE A 336 -5.77 34.61 -2.30
CA ILE A 336 -6.57 34.11 -1.18
C ILE A 336 -7.28 35.26 -0.47
N LYS A 337 -8.61 35.23 -0.48
CA LYS A 337 -9.47 36.18 0.23
C LYS A 337 -9.76 35.67 1.65
N ILE A 338 -9.49 36.51 2.65
CA ILE A 338 -9.66 36.17 4.06
C ILE A 338 -10.74 37.05 4.69
N ASN A 339 -11.72 36.41 5.34
CA ASN A 339 -12.65 37.07 6.27
C ASN A 339 -12.33 36.64 7.71
N PRO A 340 -11.66 37.49 8.52
CA PRO A 340 -11.23 37.10 9.86
C PRO A 340 -12.38 36.75 10.81
N SER A 341 -13.55 37.38 10.64
CA SER A 341 -14.68 37.28 11.58
C SER A 341 -15.42 35.94 11.53
N GLU A 342 -15.23 35.17 10.46
CA GLU A 342 -16.00 33.96 10.18
C GLU A 342 -15.12 32.71 9.99
N SER A 343 -13.79 32.85 10.13
CA SER A 343 -12.81 31.81 9.80
C SER A 343 -12.94 30.54 10.65
N THR A 344 -12.85 29.36 10.01
CA THR A 344 -12.69 28.07 10.69
C THR A 344 -11.26 27.78 11.11
N THR A 345 -10.30 28.28 10.34
CA THR A 345 -8.90 27.89 10.49
C THR A 345 -8.10 29.04 11.09
N PRO A 346 -7.35 28.81 12.18
CA PRO A 346 -6.48 29.82 12.73
C PRO A 346 -5.36 30.24 11.76
N PHE A 347 -5.11 31.55 11.70
CA PHE A 347 -4.01 32.17 10.98
C PHE A 347 -3.50 33.40 11.72
N ALA A 348 -2.24 33.78 11.52
CA ALA A 348 -1.63 34.92 12.20
C ALA A 348 -0.76 35.75 11.25
N LEU A 349 -0.74 37.07 11.47
CA LEU A 349 0.28 37.97 10.92
C LEU A 349 1.56 37.79 11.74
N ILE A 350 2.65 37.38 11.10
CA ILE A 350 3.86 36.94 11.82
C ILE A 350 5.08 37.84 11.60
N GLU A 351 4.97 38.94 10.87
CA GLU A 351 6.04 39.91 10.58
C GLU A 351 6.89 40.30 11.81
N LYS A 352 6.28 40.42 12.99
CA LYS A 352 6.99 40.87 14.21
C LYS A 352 7.68 39.75 14.99
N ILE A 353 7.38 38.50 14.68
CA ILE A 353 7.81 37.33 15.45
C ILE A 353 8.53 36.28 14.60
N SER A 354 8.41 36.34 13.28
CA SER A 354 9.15 35.51 12.35
C SER A 354 10.65 35.81 12.42
N TYR A 355 11.46 34.89 11.92
CA TYR A 355 12.88 35.13 11.74
C TYR A 355 13.15 36.29 10.77
N PHE A 356 12.33 36.41 9.72
CA PHE A 356 12.39 37.47 8.72
C PHE A 356 11.48 38.65 9.10
N SER A 357 11.99 39.52 9.98
CA SER A 357 11.21 40.61 10.63
C SER A 357 10.72 41.77 9.72
N HIS A 358 10.83 41.63 8.41
CA HIS A 358 10.43 42.63 7.40
C HIS A 358 9.50 42.07 6.33
N GLU A 359 9.16 40.78 6.41
CA GLU A 359 8.26 40.15 5.45
C GLU A 359 6.82 40.20 5.98
N ALA A 360 5.91 40.70 5.15
CA ALA A 360 4.49 40.80 5.48
C ALA A 360 3.79 39.43 5.35
N GLU A 361 4.30 38.46 6.11
CA GLU A 361 3.94 37.06 6.08
C GLU A 361 2.70 36.77 6.94
N VAL A 362 1.81 35.96 6.40
CA VAL A 362 0.62 35.43 7.05
C VAL A 362 0.73 33.91 7.07
N LEU A 363 0.82 33.34 8.26
CA LEU A 363 0.97 31.91 8.47
C LEU A 363 -0.35 31.31 8.93
N PHE A 364 -0.80 30.29 8.21
CA PHE A 364 -1.97 29.51 8.55
C PHE A 364 -1.58 28.22 9.26
N SER A 365 -2.46 27.79 10.16
CA SER A 365 -2.32 26.48 10.80
C SER A 365 -2.48 25.32 9.82
N MET A 366 -1.95 24.15 10.19
CA MET A 366 -2.05 22.92 9.41
C MET A 366 -3.50 22.58 9.03
N HIS A 367 -3.67 22.01 7.83
CA HIS A 367 -4.96 21.56 7.30
C HIS A 367 -5.93 22.75 7.13
N SER A 368 -5.48 23.73 6.34
CA SER A 368 -6.26 24.93 6.01
C SER A 368 -7.09 24.71 4.76
N VAL A 369 -8.39 24.95 4.86
CA VAL A 369 -9.36 24.67 3.79
C VAL A 369 -9.87 25.96 3.14
N PHE A 370 -9.96 25.97 1.82
CA PHE A 370 -10.34 27.15 1.03
C PHE A 370 -11.33 26.77 -0.08
N HIS A 371 -12.29 27.64 -0.38
CA HIS A 371 -13.11 27.54 -1.59
C HIS A 371 -12.30 27.92 -2.83
N ILE A 372 -12.45 27.15 -3.90
CA ILE A 372 -11.86 27.40 -5.22
C ILE A 372 -12.89 28.13 -6.08
N HIS A 373 -12.59 29.36 -6.51
CA HIS A 373 -13.51 30.16 -7.35
C HIS A 373 -13.14 30.08 -8.83
N ASP A 374 -12.22 30.92 -9.27
CA ASP A 374 -11.82 31.06 -10.66
C ASP A 374 -10.37 30.64 -10.89
N ILE A 375 -10.11 30.07 -12.06
CA ILE A 375 -8.77 29.71 -12.52
C ILE A 375 -8.56 30.42 -13.86
N LYS A 376 -7.58 31.33 -13.92
CA LYS A 376 -7.28 32.18 -15.08
C LYS A 376 -5.84 31.97 -15.49
N SER A 377 -5.54 32.07 -16.78
CA SER A 377 -4.17 32.00 -17.28
C SER A 377 -3.65 33.40 -17.61
N ILE A 378 -2.44 33.73 -17.17
CA ILE A 378 -1.73 34.97 -17.45
C ILE A 378 -0.39 34.66 -18.13
N GLY A 379 -0.04 35.42 -19.17
CA GLY A 379 1.18 35.23 -19.98
C GLY A 379 0.97 34.44 -21.28
N THR A 380 1.81 34.70 -22.31
CA THR A 380 1.67 34.14 -23.66
C THR A 380 2.60 32.96 -23.97
N ASP A 381 3.84 32.97 -23.47
CA ASP A 381 4.86 31.96 -23.83
C ASP A 381 4.99 30.84 -22.77
N ARG A 382 4.78 31.18 -21.48
CA ARG A 382 4.71 30.24 -20.35
C ARG A 382 3.58 30.67 -19.42
N PRO A 383 2.37 30.09 -19.57
CA PRO A 383 1.22 30.54 -18.81
C PRO A 383 1.39 30.26 -17.33
N ILE A 384 1.25 31.29 -16.51
CA ILE A 384 1.03 31.18 -15.06
C ILE A 384 -0.47 31.12 -14.85
N TYR A 385 -0.92 30.32 -13.89
CA TYR A 385 -2.34 30.22 -13.57
C TYR A 385 -2.64 30.92 -12.26
N GLU A 386 -3.50 31.93 -12.32
CA GLU A 386 -4.08 32.57 -11.14
C GLU A 386 -5.29 31.75 -10.66
N VAL A 387 -5.32 31.47 -9.37
CA VAL A 387 -6.37 30.70 -8.72
C VAL A 387 -6.95 31.53 -7.60
N ASP A 388 -8.20 31.96 -7.77
CA ASP A 388 -8.91 32.77 -6.78
C ASP A 388 -9.49 31.85 -5.69
N LEU A 389 -9.03 32.01 -4.45
CA LEU A 389 -9.43 31.23 -3.29
C LEU A 389 -10.13 32.11 -2.23
N SER A 390 -10.97 31.50 -1.39
CA SER A 390 -11.43 32.16 -0.15
C SER A 390 -11.43 31.22 1.04
N LEU A 391 -10.97 31.70 2.19
CA LEU A 391 -10.94 30.91 3.42
C LEU A 391 -12.36 30.49 3.84
N THR A 392 -12.52 29.24 4.27
CA THR A 392 -13.81 28.69 4.68
C THR A 392 -14.33 29.28 6.00
N SER A 393 -15.66 29.21 6.20
CA SER A 393 -16.32 29.79 7.37
C SER A 393 -16.91 28.75 8.32
N ALA A 394 -17.08 29.10 9.60
CA ALA A 394 -17.66 28.18 10.59
C ALA A 394 -19.11 27.77 10.27
N SER A 395 -19.82 28.56 9.47
CA SER A 395 -21.17 28.28 8.98
C SER A 395 -21.21 27.50 7.65
N ASP A 396 -20.05 27.04 7.19
CA ASP A 396 -19.93 26.36 5.92
C ASP A 396 -20.59 24.97 5.97
N LYS A 397 -21.60 24.80 5.10
CA LYS A 397 -22.39 23.57 5.05
C LYS A 397 -21.59 22.40 4.51
N GLU A 398 -20.64 22.62 3.60
CA GLU A 398 -19.80 21.54 3.07
C GLU A 398 -18.89 21.03 4.18
N LEU A 399 -18.22 21.91 4.92
CA LEU A 399 -17.39 21.50 6.07
C LEU A 399 -18.17 20.87 7.22
N THR A 400 -19.40 21.30 7.50
CA THR A 400 -20.22 20.69 8.54
C THR A 400 -20.55 19.23 8.18
N VAL A 401 -20.92 18.99 6.92
CA VAL A 401 -21.21 17.65 6.40
C VAL A 401 -19.95 16.76 6.39
N LEU A 402 -18.77 17.35 6.14
CA LEU A 402 -17.47 16.67 6.28
C LEU A 402 -17.19 16.30 7.75
N ALA A 403 -17.33 17.25 8.67
CA ALA A 403 -17.08 17.03 10.09
C ALA A 403 -17.99 15.96 10.69
N ASP A 404 -19.28 15.93 10.32
CA ASP A 404 -20.23 14.91 10.77
C ASP A 404 -19.89 13.51 10.22
N HIS A 405 -19.25 13.43 9.04
CA HIS A 405 -18.80 12.17 8.47
C HIS A 405 -17.55 11.61 9.18
N PHE A 406 -16.59 12.48 9.51
CA PHE A 406 -15.35 12.07 10.20
C PHE A 406 -15.50 11.85 11.69
N ARG A 407 -16.55 12.41 12.31
CA ARG A 407 -16.79 12.32 13.75
C ARG A 407 -18.05 11.49 14.07
N PRO A 408 -18.08 10.17 13.83
CA PRO A 408 -18.95 9.34 14.63
C PRO A 408 -18.54 9.54 16.10
N THR A 409 -19.52 9.82 16.95
CA THR A 409 -19.35 10.03 18.40
C THR A 409 -18.41 8.99 19.02
N GLY A 410 -17.30 9.43 19.63
CA GLY A 410 -16.36 8.57 20.37
C GLY A 410 -14.99 8.32 19.74
N PHE A 411 -14.59 9.07 18.71
CA PHE A 411 -13.35 8.83 17.95
C PHE A 411 -12.05 8.97 18.76
N LEU A 412 -11.98 9.91 19.72
CA LEU A 412 -10.83 10.05 20.61
C LEU A 412 -11.14 9.29 21.90
N SER A 413 -10.31 8.30 22.20
CA SER A 413 -10.33 7.63 23.50
C SER A 413 -9.80 8.58 24.58
N VAL A 414 -9.82 8.12 25.83
CA VAL A 414 -9.19 8.88 26.94
C VAL A 414 -7.69 9.04 26.71
N ASN A 415 -7.05 8.14 25.94
CA ASN A 415 -5.62 8.13 25.71
C ASN A 415 -5.28 8.42 24.23
N SER A 416 -4.90 9.67 23.94
CA SER A 416 -4.60 10.09 22.57
C SER A 416 -3.38 9.39 21.94
N TRP A 417 -2.43 8.88 22.74
CA TRP A 417 -1.34 8.06 22.21
C TRP A 417 -1.83 6.70 21.71
N PHE A 418 -2.86 6.15 22.33
CA PHE A 418 -3.50 4.91 21.89
C PHE A 418 -4.25 5.13 20.57
N ASP A 419 -4.98 6.24 20.44
CA ASP A 419 -5.64 6.63 19.18
C ASP A 419 -4.63 6.81 18.04
N LEU A 420 -3.46 7.39 18.34
CA LEU A 420 -2.35 7.52 17.39
C LEU A 420 -1.84 6.15 16.94
N GLY A 421 -1.64 5.21 17.87
CA GLY A 421 -1.27 3.84 17.55
C GLY A 421 -2.28 3.16 16.61
N ASN A 422 -3.57 3.33 16.86
CA ASN A 422 -4.65 2.80 16.01
C ASN A 422 -4.64 3.38 14.60
N LEU A 423 -4.46 4.70 14.48
CA LEU A 423 -4.34 5.34 13.18
C LEU A 423 -3.13 4.80 12.40
N LEU A 424 -2.00 4.58 13.07
CA LEU A 424 -0.79 4.02 12.44
C LEU A 424 -0.96 2.56 12.01
N ILE A 425 -1.68 1.74 12.78
CA ILE A 425 -2.06 0.38 12.38
C ILE A 425 -2.89 0.41 11.10
N GLN A 426 -3.87 1.31 11.01
CA GLN A 426 -4.72 1.45 9.81
C GLN A 426 -3.93 1.92 8.59
N LEU A 427 -2.88 2.71 8.80
CA LEU A 427 -1.99 3.18 7.74
C LEU A 427 -0.87 2.19 7.40
N HIS A 428 -0.85 1.01 8.03
CA HIS A 428 0.23 0.01 7.92
C HIS A 428 1.63 0.52 8.34
N HIS A 429 1.70 1.48 9.26
CA HIS A 429 2.93 1.90 9.91
C HIS A 429 3.19 1.06 11.18
N THR A 430 3.33 -0.25 11.00
CA THR A 430 3.37 -1.23 12.10
C THR A 430 4.53 -1.05 13.06
N ASP A 431 5.71 -0.65 12.57
CA ASP A 431 6.90 -0.44 13.42
C ASP A 431 6.68 0.71 14.41
N LYS A 432 6.16 1.83 13.91
CA LYS A 432 5.90 3.00 14.74
C LYS A 432 4.73 2.78 15.70
N ALA A 433 3.70 2.07 15.25
CA ALA A 433 2.61 1.63 16.13
C ALA A 433 3.13 0.75 17.27
N GLU A 434 4.05 -0.19 16.99
CA GLU A 434 4.65 -1.06 18.00
C GLU A 434 5.45 -0.27 19.04
N GLU A 435 6.26 0.71 18.60
CA GLU A 435 7.02 1.59 19.49
C GLU A 435 6.10 2.34 20.46
N ILE A 436 5.00 2.90 19.94
CA ILE A 436 4.00 3.60 20.76
C ILE A 436 3.35 2.64 21.76
N CYS A 437 2.93 1.45 21.31
CA CYS A 437 2.34 0.45 22.19
C CYS A 437 3.30 0.02 23.31
N TYR A 438 4.59 -0.20 23.05
CA TYR A 438 5.56 -0.51 24.11
C TYR A 438 5.78 0.66 25.07
N SER A 439 5.83 1.89 24.57
CA SER A 439 5.93 3.08 25.41
C SER A 439 4.72 3.18 26.35
N LEU A 440 3.51 2.97 25.83
CA LEU A 440 2.28 2.94 26.62
C LEU A 440 2.30 1.80 27.64
N LEU A 441 2.72 0.60 27.24
CA LEU A 441 2.82 -0.56 28.13
C LEU A 441 3.77 -0.31 29.30
N SER A 442 4.87 0.42 29.07
CA SER A 442 5.83 0.76 30.14
C SER A 442 5.29 1.74 31.18
N ASN A 443 4.25 2.50 30.83
CA ASN A 443 3.64 3.52 31.68
C ASN A 443 2.24 3.12 32.20
N ALA A 444 1.66 2.05 31.66
CA ALA A 444 0.34 1.56 32.06
C ALA A 444 0.36 1.00 33.49
N SER A 445 -0.60 1.45 34.30
CA SER A 445 -0.76 1.03 35.69
C SER A 445 -2.06 0.27 35.97
N GLU A 446 -3.03 0.35 35.05
CA GLU A 446 -4.33 -0.30 35.18
C GLU A 446 -4.38 -1.59 34.34
N ASP A 447 -4.97 -2.64 34.90
CA ASP A 447 -5.04 -3.94 34.25
C ASP A 447 -5.89 -3.90 32.96
N GLU A 448 -6.92 -3.04 32.88
CA GLU A 448 -7.77 -2.88 31.69
C GLU A 448 -6.95 -2.34 30.49
N ASP A 449 -6.23 -1.23 30.69
CA ASP A 449 -5.31 -0.66 29.70
C ASP A 449 -4.24 -1.67 29.25
N LEU A 450 -3.70 -2.48 30.18
CA LEU A 450 -2.71 -3.50 29.86
C LEU A 450 -3.30 -4.60 28.95
N GLY A 451 -4.54 -5.02 29.21
CA GLY A 451 -5.25 -5.99 28.38
C GLY A 451 -5.39 -5.53 26.94
N ASP A 452 -5.81 -4.28 26.73
CA ASP A 452 -6.00 -3.69 25.41
C ASP A 452 -4.67 -3.45 24.70
N LEU A 453 -3.65 -2.94 25.40
CA LEU A 453 -2.32 -2.74 24.82
C LEU A 453 -1.69 -4.05 24.34
N TYR A 454 -1.83 -5.14 25.10
CA TYR A 454 -1.36 -6.45 24.65
C TYR A 454 -2.18 -6.97 23.47
N HIS A 455 -3.48 -6.70 23.40
CA HIS A 455 -4.29 -7.03 22.23
C HIS A 455 -3.77 -6.31 20.98
N HIS A 456 -3.46 -5.02 21.09
CA HIS A 456 -2.96 -4.21 19.97
C HIS A 456 -1.57 -4.65 19.51
N LEU A 457 -0.67 -5.01 20.44
CA LEU A 457 0.60 -5.65 20.09
C LEU A 457 0.38 -6.95 19.33
N GLY A 458 -0.63 -7.74 19.72
CA GLY A 458 -1.06 -8.92 18.97
C GLY A 458 -1.47 -8.59 17.53
N ILE A 459 -2.25 -7.54 17.32
CA ILE A 459 -2.67 -7.06 15.98
C ILE A 459 -1.46 -6.66 15.14
N ILE A 460 -0.55 -5.87 15.71
CA ILE A 460 0.62 -5.36 15.01
C ILE A 460 1.53 -6.51 14.55
N LEU A 461 1.83 -7.45 15.45
CA LEU A 461 2.67 -8.60 15.13
C LEU A 461 2.00 -9.56 14.15
N HIS A 462 0.67 -9.68 14.22
CA HIS A 462 -0.10 -10.42 13.21
C HIS A 462 0.03 -9.77 11.83
N GLN A 463 -0.10 -8.44 11.72
CA GLN A 463 0.11 -7.71 10.46
C GLN A 463 1.55 -7.80 9.92
N LYS A 464 2.54 -7.97 10.80
CA LYS A 464 3.93 -8.23 10.41
C LYS A 464 4.20 -9.67 9.97
N GLY A 465 3.23 -10.57 10.12
CA GLY A 465 3.42 -12.01 9.86
C GLY A 465 4.18 -12.74 10.98
N GLU A 466 4.36 -12.12 12.15
CA GLU A 466 4.99 -12.73 13.34
C GLU A 466 3.97 -13.49 14.19
N PHE A 467 3.34 -14.51 13.58
CA PHE A 467 2.17 -15.20 14.14
C PHE A 467 2.41 -15.80 15.54
N SER A 468 3.59 -16.36 15.80
CA SER A 468 3.89 -16.97 17.10
C SER A 468 4.02 -15.95 18.23
N GLU A 469 4.54 -14.76 17.96
CA GLU A 469 4.60 -13.68 18.95
C GLU A 469 3.23 -13.04 19.13
N ALA A 470 2.46 -12.86 18.04
CA ALA A 470 1.09 -12.36 18.10
C ALA A 470 0.22 -13.18 19.07
N ILE A 471 0.27 -14.52 18.96
CA ILE A 471 -0.46 -15.42 19.89
C ILE A 471 -0.05 -15.19 21.35
N LYS A 472 1.25 -15.04 21.65
CA LYS A 472 1.70 -14.81 23.03
C LYS A 472 1.14 -13.52 23.62
N TYR A 473 1.04 -12.46 22.82
CA TYR A 473 0.48 -11.19 23.26
C TYR A 473 -1.05 -11.25 23.40
N TYR A 474 -1.74 -11.89 22.48
CA TYR A 474 -3.17 -12.15 22.65
C TYR A 474 -3.46 -13.02 23.88
N ASP A 475 -2.67 -14.07 24.15
CA ASP A 475 -2.83 -14.91 25.34
C ASP A 475 -2.62 -14.11 26.64
N ARG A 476 -1.70 -13.13 26.65
CA ARG A 476 -1.54 -12.20 27.79
C ARG A 476 -2.73 -11.28 27.94
N SER A 477 -3.25 -10.75 26.83
CA SER A 477 -4.47 -9.94 26.83
C SER A 477 -5.65 -10.71 27.41
N VAL A 478 -5.89 -11.94 26.92
CA VAL A 478 -6.92 -12.86 27.43
C VAL A 478 -6.73 -13.13 28.93
N ALA A 479 -5.52 -13.46 29.37
CA ALA A 479 -5.24 -13.76 30.78
C ALA A 479 -5.54 -12.57 31.71
N ILE A 480 -5.35 -11.33 31.25
CA ILE A 480 -5.70 -10.13 32.01
C ILE A 480 -7.20 -9.91 31.99
N GLN A 481 -7.82 -9.92 30.81
CA GLN A 481 -9.26 -9.72 30.61
C GLN A 481 -10.10 -10.73 31.41
N GLU A 482 -9.63 -11.98 31.53
CA GLU A 482 -10.29 -13.02 32.34
C GLU A 482 -10.34 -12.68 33.85
N ASN A 483 -9.39 -11.89 34.34
CA ASN A 483 -9.26 -11.53 35.74
C ASN A 483 -9.87 -10.14 36.08
N LEU A 484 -10.29 -9.36 35.08
CA LEU A 484 -10.87 -8.03 35.28
C LEU A 484 -12.21 -8.06 36.03
N GLN A 485 -12.46 -7.01 36.83
CA GLN A 485 -13.72 -6.77 37.54
C GLN A 485 -14.12 -5.28 37.38
N PRO A 486 -15.23 -4.96 36.68
CA PRO A 486 -16.20 -5.88 36.08
C PRO A 486 -15.61 -6.67 34.90
N PHE A 487 -16.13 -7.87 34.69
CA PHE A 487 -15.67 -8.77 33.63
C PHE A 487 -16.09 -8.24 32.25
N ASP A 488 -15.14 -7.74 31.47
CA ASP A 488 -15.37 -7.31 30.10
C ASP A 488 -15.41 -8.51 29.13
N ARG A 489 -16.63 -8.93 28.83
CA ARG A 489 -16.90 -10.07 27.93
C ARG A 489 -16.63 -9.75 26.47
N SER A 490 -16.77 -8.48 26.07
CA SER A 490 -16.67 -8.08 24.67
C SER A 490 -15.22 -8.11 24.20
N SER A 491 -14.33 -7.49 24.97
CA SER A 491 -12.90 -7.47 24.68
C SER A 491 -12.29 -8.87 24.76
N LEU A 492 -12.73 -9.69 25.73
CA LEU A 492 -12.32 -11.09 25.83
C LEU A 492 -12.72 -11.92 24.59
N ALA A 493 -13.97 -11.78 24.12
CA ALA A 493 -14.41 -12.46 22.91
C ALA A 493 -13.62 -11.99 21.67
N THR A 494 -13.31 -10.69 21.59
CA THR A 494 -12.49 -10.10 20.52
C THR A 494 -11.07 -10.65 20.50
N SER A 495 -10.44 -10.80 21.67
CA SER A 495 -9.12 -11.45 21.81
C SER A 495 -9.15 -12.92 21.38
N TYR A 496 -10.16 -13.68 21.80
CA TYR A 496 -10.32 -15.07 21.36
C TYR A 496 -10.55 -15.19 19.85
N ASN A 497 -11.37 -14.32 19.26
CA ASN A 497 -11.53 -14.23 17.81
C ASN A 497 -10.21 -13.89 17.10
N SER A 498 -9.40 -13.01 17.67
CA SER A 498 -8.10 -12.63 17.08
C SER A 498 -7.09 -13.77 17.13
N ILE A 499 -7.05 -14.56 18.22
CA ILE A 499 -6.26 -15.80 18.28
C ILE A 499 -6.77 -16.81 17.24
N GLY A 500 -8.08 -16.96 17.11
CA GLY A 500 -8.69 -17.81 16.09
C GLY A 500 -8.27 -17.42 14.67
N ARG A 501 -8.19 -16.12 14.38
CA ARG A 501 -7.69 -15.59 13.10
C ARG A 501 -6.23 -15.95 12.85
N VAL A 502 -5.36 -15.81 13.85
CA VAL A 502 -3.95 -16.21 13.69
C VAL A 502 -3.82 -17.72 13.40
N TYR A 503 -4.61 -18.57 14.08
CA TYR A 503 -4.61 -20.00 13.77
C TYR A 503 -5.22 -20.34 12.40
N HIS A 504 -6.19 -19.56 11.94
CA HIS A 504 -6.74 -19.68 10.58
C HIS A 504 -5.68 -19.34 9.53
N ASP A 505 -4.97 -18.22 9.69
CA ASP A 505 -3.91 -17.76 8.78
C ASP A 505 -2.66 -18.65 8.82
N THR A 506 -2.42 -19.36 9.93
CA THR A 506 -1.32 -20.34 10.06
C THR A 506 -1.75 -21.77 9.76
N GLY A 507 -2.98 -22.00 9.29
CA GLY A 507 -3.47 -23.29 8.82
C GLY A 507 -3.77 -24.34 9.89
N ASP A 508 -3.78 -23.97 11.18
CA ASP A 508 -4.27 -24.84 12.28
C ASP A 508 -5.77 -24.63 12.47
N TYR A 509 -6.54 -25.11 11.48
CA TYR A 509 -7.99 -24.90 11.42
C TYR A 509 -8.75 -25.49 12.61
N ALA A 510 -8.22 -26.54 13.24
CA ALA A 510 -8.82 -27.14 14.43
C ALA A 510 -8.76 -26.19 15.63
N LYS A 511 -7.59 -25.57 15.87
CA LYS A 511 -7.48 -24.55 16.92
C LYS A 511 -8.23 -23.28 16.56
N ALA A 512 -8.20 -22.86 15.30
CA ALA A 512 -8.99 -21.71 14.86
C ALA A 512 -10.47 -21.86 15.24
N LEU A 513 -11.05 -23.04 14.96
CA LEU A 513 -12.44 -23.35 15.33
C LEU A 513 -12.63 -23.32 16.86
N GLU A 514 -11.75 -23.94 17.63
CA GLU A 514 -11.82 -23.96 19.10
C GLU A 514 -11.88 -22.53 19.67
N TYR A 515 -11.02 -21.64 19.19
CA TYR A 515 -10.93 -20.26 19.67
C TYR A 515 -12.11 -19.41 19.22
N TYR A 516 -12.58 -19.56 17.99
CA TYR A 516 -13.83 -18.91 17.54
C TYR A 516 -15.05 -19.38 18.34
N GLU A 517 -15.13 -20.68 18.67
CA GLU A 517 -16.22 -21.22 19.49
C GLU A 517 -16.16 -20.71 20.94
N LYS A 518 -14.96 -20.50 21.51
CA LYS A 518 -14.79 -19.86 22.82
C LYS A 518 -15.31 -18.42 22.81
N GLY A 519 -14.91 -17.61 21.81
CA GLY A 519 -15.39 -16.24 21.64
C GLY A 519 -16.92 -16.19 21.52
N LEU A 520 -17.47 -17.02 20.64
CA LEU A 520 -18.92 -17.14 20.44
C LEU A 520 -19.67 -17.57 21.72
N SER A 521 -19.10 -18.48 22.51
CA SER A 521 -19.69 -18.95 23.77
C SER A 521 -19.76 -17.82 24.81
N ILE A 522 -18.72 -17.00 24.92
CA ILE A 522 -18.67 -15.85 25.83
C ILE A 522 -19.72 -14.81 25.45
N GLU A 523 -19.80 -14.49 24.16
CA GLU A 523 -20.82 -13.64 23.57
C GLU A 523 -22.23 -14.14 23.95
N GLN A 524 -22.55 -15.41 23.67
CA GLN A 524 -23.84 -16.02 23.98
C GLN A 524 -24.23 -15.99 25.46
N GLN A 525 -23.25 -16.07 26.37
CA GLN A 525 -23.48 -15.98 27.82
C GLN A 525 -23.67 -14.54 28.33
N SER A 526 -23.35 -13.53 27.50
CA SER A 526 -23.23 -12.13 27.93
C SER A 526 -24.48 -11.28 27.76
N LEU A 527 -25.32 -11.50 26.73
CA LEU A 527 -26.33 -10.51 26.34
C LEU A 527 -27.67 -11.15 25.89
N PRO A 528 -28.83 -10.72 26.43
CA PRO A 528 -30.14 -11.20 25.99
C PRO A 528 -30.59 -10.68 24.61
N ALA A 529 -29.78 -9.85 23.92
CA ALA A 529 -30.22 -9.05 22.76
C ALA A 529 -29.52 -9.33 21.41
N ASN A 530 -28.61 -10.32 21.29
CA ASN A 530 -27.86 -10.59 20.05
C ASN A 530 -27.28 -9.30 19.40
N PRO A 531 -26.32 -8.62 20.03
CA PRO A 531 -25.68 -7.46 19.43
C PRO A 531 -25.03 -7.83 18.08
N PRO A 532 -24.86 -6.85 17.17
CA PRO A 532 -24.20 -7.05 15.88
C PRO A 532 -22.87 -7.81 15.96
N ASP A 533 -22.12 -7.63 17.05
CA ASP A 533 -20.80 -8.25 17.28
C ASP A 533 -20.82 -9.79 17.22
N PHE A 534 -21.95 -10.43 17.57
CA PHE A 534 -22.10 -11.90 17.45
C PHE A 534 -21.95 -12.37 16.01
N ALA A 535 -22.35 -11.53 15.05
CA ALA A 535 -22.26 -11.87 13.65
C ALA A 535 -20.80 -12.02 13.21
N THR A 536 -19.85 -11.30 13.81
CA THR A 536 -18.42 -11.43 13.54
C THR A 536 -17.93 -12.83 13.86
N SER A 537 -18.27 -13.37 15.03
CA SER A 537 -17.92 -14.76 15.41
C SER A 537 -18.54 -15.80 14.47
N TYR A 538 -19.82 -15.64 14.11
CA TYR A 538 -20.45 -16.51 13.11
C TYR A 538 -19.78 -16.42 11.74
N ASN A 539 -19.39 -15.21 11.30
CA ASN A 539 -18.71 -14.99 10.04
C ASN A 539 -17.30 -15.59 10.01
N ASN A 540 -16.56 -15.50 11.13
CA ASN A 540 -15.24 -16.11 11.26
C ASN A 540 -15.31 -17.64 11.14
N ILE A 541 -16.28 -18.27 11.83
CA ILE A 541 -16.51 -19.72 11.71
C ILE A 541 -16.99 -20.10 10.30
N GLY A 542 -17.84 -19.27 9.69
CA GLY A 542 -18.27 -19.45 8.30
C GLY A 542 -17.08 -19.44 7.33
N SER A 543 -16.18 -18.48 7.47
CA SER A 543 -14.95 -18.34 6.67
C SER A 543 -14.04 -19.54 6.84
N LEU A 544 -13.89 -20.02 8.08
CA LEU A 544 -13.09 -21.21 8.38
C LEU A 544 -13.64 -22.46 7.67
N TYR A 545 -14.94 -22.71 7.75
CA TYR A 545 -15.55 -23.85 7.05
C TYR A 545 -15.45 -23.72 5.52
N ASP A 546 -15.54 -22.51 4.99
CA ASP A 546 -15.37 -22.25 3.56
C ASP A 546 -13.94 -22.59 3.10
N HIS A 547 -12.93 -22.15 3.85
CA HIS A 547 -11.53 -22.50 3.63
C HIS A 547 -11.26 -24.00 3.78
N MET A 548 -12.02 -24.69 4.63
CA MET A 548 -11.97 -26.15 4.78
C MET A 548 -12.80 -26.90 3.71
N GLY A 549 -13.42 -26.21 2.75
CA GLY A 549 -14.21 -26.81 1.68
C GLY A 549 -15.62 -27.29 2.09
N ASP A 550 -16.04 -27.09 3.34
CA ASP A 550 -17.41 -27.39 3.79
C ASP A 550 -18.33 -26.18 3.56
N HIS A 551 -18.56 -25.89 2.28
CA HIS A 551 -19.38 -24.76 1.82
C HIS A 551 -20.81 -24.79 2.39
N ALA A 552 -21.35 -25.98 2.67
CA ALA A 552 -22.68 -26.15 3.25
C ALA A 552 -22.74 -25.68 4.71
N LYS A 553 -21.71 -25.99 5.52
CA LYS A 553 -21.60 -25.41 6.87
C LYS A 553 -21.28 -23.93 6.79
N ALA A 554 -20.38 -23.50 5.91
CA ALA A 554 -20.04 -22.08 5.74
C ALA A 554 -21.30 -21.23 5.52
N LEU A 555 -22.16 -21.60 4.56
CA LEU A 555 -23.45 -20.93 4.31
C LEU A 555 -24.33 -20.88 5.55
N ARG A 556 -24.46 -21.98 6.31
CA ARG A 556 -25.28 -22.00 7.53
C ARG A 556 -24.78 -21.03 8.59
N TYR A 557 -23.47 -20.86 8.75
CA TYR A 557 -22.89 -19.92 9.71
C TYR A 557 -23.04 -18.47 9.21
N TYR A 558 -22.76 -18.20 7.94
CA TYR A 558 -22.97 -16.87 7.36
C TYR A 558 -24.45 -16.45 7.37
N GLU A 559 -25.40 -17.35 7.10
CA GLU A 559 -26.83 -17.06 7.18
C GLU A 559 -27.30 -16.73 8.60
N LYS A 560 -26.69 -17.35 9.63
CA LYS A 560 -26.93 -17.00 11.04
C LYS A 560 -26.40 -15.60 11.35
N GLY A 561 -25.17 -15.29 10.97
CA GLY A 561 -24.59 -13.96 11.13
C GLY A 561 -25.42 -12.89 10.42
N PHE A 562 -25.79 -13.15 9.16
CA PHE A 562 -26.68 -12.30 8.36
C PHE A 562 -28.02 -12.05 9.06
N SER A 563 -28.65 -13.08 9.61
CA SER A 563 -29.94 -12.97 10.30
C SER A 563 -29.86 -12.08 11.54
N ILE A 564 -28.74 -12.11 12.27
CA ILE A 564 -28.51 -11.23 13.43
C ILE A 564 -28.38 -9.78 12.97
N ILE A 565 -27.50 -9.50 12.01
CA ILE A 565 -27.31 -8.14 11.47
C ILE A 565 -28.62 -7.58 10.93
N GLN A 566 -29.39 -8.39 10.20
CA GLN A 566 -30.67 -7.97 9.63
C GLN A 566 -31.73 -7.62 10.68
N GLN A 567 -31.71 -8.26 11.85
CA GLN A 567 -32.65 -7.96 12.94
C GLN A 567 -32.19 -6.76 13.78
N SER A 568 -30.89 -6.53 13.86
CA SER A 568 -30.29 -5.54 14.76
C SER A 568 -29.99 -4.20 14.11
N LEU A 569 -29.79 -4.15 12.78
CA LEU A 569 -29.36 -2.94 12.06
C LEU A 569 -30.34 -2.50 10.97
N PRO A 570 -30.32 -1.22 10.56
CA PRO A 570 -31.14 -0.73 9.44
C PRO A 570 -30.85 -1.47 8.13
N ALA A 571 -31.84 -1.55 7.23
CA ALA A 571 -31.75 -2.30 5.97
C ALA A 571 -30.65 -1.83 5.00
N ILE A 572 -30.14 -0.62 5.19
CA ILE A 572 -29.05 -0.04 4.40
C ILE A 572 -27.73 0.02 5.18
N HIS A 573 -27.57 -0.71 6.28
CA HIS A 573 -26.32 -0.69 7.05
C HIS A 573 -25.17 -1.39 6.29
N PRO A 574 -23.93 -0.85 6.29
CA PRO A 574 -22.77 -1.47 5.62
C PRO A 574 -22.51 -2.93 5.99
N ASP A 575 -22.72 -3.32 7.26
CA ASP A 575 -22.51 -4.70 7.73
C ASP A 575 -23.41 -5.73 7.03
N LEU A 576 -24.58 -5.30 6.54
CA LEU A 576 -25.43 -6.17 5.71
C LEU A 576 -24.75 -6.49 4.38
N ALA A 577 -24.05 -5.52 3.79
CA ALA A 577 -23.32 -5.74 2.56
C ALA A 577 -22.13 -6.70 2.76
N ALA A 578 -21.39 -6.57 3.87
CA ALA A 578 -20.34 -7.52 4.22
C ALA A 578 -20.90 -8.95 4.33
N SER A 579 -22.08 -9.12 4.93
CA SER A 579 -22.76 -10.41 5.02
C SER A 579 -23.21 -10.94 3.66
N TYR A 580 -23.73 -10.08 2.77
CA TYR A 580 -24.02 -10.46 1.38
C TYR A 580 -22.75 -10.91 0.63
N ASN A 581 -21.63 -10.21 0.82
CA ASN A 581 -20.36 -10.53 0.20
C ASN A 581 -19.83 -11.90 0.66
N ASN A 582 -19.91 -12.20 1.96
CA ASN A 582 -19.50 -13.50 2.49
C ASN A 582 -20.31 -14.66 1.88
N ILE A 583 -21.63 -14.51 1.76
CA ILE A 583 -22.49 -15.53 1.12
C ILE A 583 -22.18 -15.63 -0.38
N GLY A 584 -21.95 -14.50 -1.05
CA GLY A 584 -21.55 -14.47 -2.46
C GLY A 584 -20.25 -15.21 -2.72
N LEU A 585 -19.27 -15.11 -1.82
CA LEU A 585 -17.98 -15.80 -1.89
C LEU A 585 -18.15 -17.33 -1.90
N VAL A 586 -18.97 -17.86 -0.99
CA VAL A 586 -19.22 -19.31 -0.95
C VAL A 586 -19.88 -19.79 -2.25
N TYR A 587 -20.82 -19.02 -2.82
CA TYR A 587 -21.40 -19.38 -4.13
C TYR A 587 -20.38 -19.32 -5.27
N ALA A 588 -19.42 -18.39 -5.22
CA ALA A 588 -18.34 -18.33 -6.19
C ALA A 588 -17.42 -19.56 -6.09
N HIS A 589 -17.03 -19.96 -4.87
CA HIS A 589 -16.26 -21.19 -4.62
C HIS A 589 -17.01 -22.46 -5.03
N MET A 590 -18.35 -22.46 -4.91
CA MET A 590 -19.21 -23.53 -5.41
C MET A 590 -19.44 -23.50 -6.94
N GLY A 591 -18.87 -22.53 -7.66
CA GLY A 591 -19.04 -22.38 -9.11
C GLY A 591 -20.43 -21.89 -9.55
N ASP A 592 -21.29 -21.43 -8.63
CA ASP A 592 -22.58 -20.79 -8.93
C ASP A 592 -22.37 -19.27 -9.10
N TYR A 593 -21.65 -18.90 -10.17
CA TYR A 593 -21.27 -17.52 -10.44
C TYR A 593 -22.47 -16.57 -10.59
N ALA A 594 -23.61 -17.07 -11.08
CA ALA A 594 -24.83 -16.28 -11.20
C ALA A 594 -25.40 -15.88 -9.83
N LYS A 595 -25.45 -16.82 -8.87
CA LYS A 595 -25.82 -16.46 -7.49
C LYS A 595 -24.76 -15.58 -6.84
N ALA A 596 -23.47 -15.87 -7.02
CA ALA A 596 -22.39 -15.05 -6.47
C ALA A 596 -22.57 -13.57 -6.87
N LEU A 597 -22.74 -13.29 -8.19
CA LEU A 597 -23.03 -11.96 -8.69
C LEU A 597 -24.30 -11.35 -8.08
N GLN A 598 -25.39 -12.12 -7.96
CA GLN A 598 -26.63 -11.61 -7.35
C GLN A 598 -26.41 -11.15 -5.89
N TYR A 599 -25.63 -11.89 -5.11
CA TYR A 599 -25.32 -11.52 -3.72
C TYR A 599 -24.36 -10.33 -3.67
N TYR A 600 -23.29 -10.33 -4.46
CA TYR A 600 -22.35 -9.21 -4.53
C TYR A 600 -22.99 -7.91 -5.04
N GLU A 601 -23.88 -7.95 -6.02
CA GLU A 601 -24.60 -6.77 -6.53
C GLU A 601 -25.55 -6.19 -5.47
N LYS A 602 -26.17 -7.04 -4.63
CA LYS A 602 -26.96 -6.56 -3.48
C LYS A 602 -26.07 -5.88 -2.45
N GLY A 603 -24.93 -6.48 -2.11
CA GLY A 603 -23.95 -5.87 -1.20
C GLY A 603 -23.44 -4.53 -1.73
N LEU A 604 -23.03 -4.49 -2.99
CA LEU A 604 -22.59 -3.27 -3.67
C LEU A 604 -23.68 -2.19 -3.64
N SER A 605 -24.94 -2.54 -3.92
CA SER A 605 -26.06 -1.59 -3.90
C SER A 605 -26.30 -0.99 -2.51
N ILE A 606 -26.13 -1.78 -1.45
CA ILE A 606 -26.20 -1.27 -0.06
C ILE A 606 -25.06 -0.31 0.20
N ILE A 607 -23.81 -0.70 -0.09
CA ILE A 607 -22.64 0.17 0.11
C ILE A 607 -22.78 1.48 -0.68
N GLN A 608 -23.24 1.44 -1.94
CA GLN A 608 -23.45 2.65 -2.74
C GLN A 608 -24.53 3.60 -2.18
N GLN A 609 -25.48 3.06 -1.40
CA GLN A 609 -26.53 3.85 -0.75
C GLN A 609 -26.14 4.34 0.64
N SER A 610 -25.27 3.59 1.33
CA SER A 610 -24.97 3.80 2.76
C SER A 610 -23.63 4.44 3.00
N LEU A 611 -22.68 4.18 2.11
CA LEU A 611 -21.32 4.64 2.22
C LEU A 611 -20.94 5.56 1.07
N PRO A 612 -19.87 6.29 1.32
CA PRO A 612 -19.11 6.95 0.32
C PRO A 612 -18.83 6.25 -1.03
N ALA A 613 -18.90 6.95 -2.17
CA ALA A 613 -18.52 6.48 -3.52
C ALA A 613 -17.03 6.13 -3.67
N ASP A 614 -16.17 6.67 -2.81
CA ASP A 614 -14.75 6.33 -2.67
C ASP A 614 -14.44 5.50 -1.41
N HIS A 615 -15.46 4.99 -0.71
CA HIS A 615 -15.20 4.20 0.50
C HIS A 615 -14.34 2.98 0.12
N PRO A 616 -13.30 2.64 0.89
CA PRO A 616 -12.53 1.42 0.66
C PRO A 616 -13.40 0.16 0.52
N SER A 617 -14.54 0.08 1.22
CA SER A 617 -15.50 -1.03 1.13
C SER A 617 -16.16 -1.19 -0.25
N LEU A 618 -16.27 -0.12 -1.05
CA LEU A 618 -16.68 -0.23 -2.45
C LEU A 618 -15.61 -0.94 -3.29
N ALA A 619 -14.34 -0.65 -3.03
CA ALA A 619 -13.25 -1.34 -3.72
C ALA A 619 -13.31 -2.84 -3.48
N THR A 620 -13.54 -3.27 -2.24
CA THR A 620 -13.75 -4.70 -1.91
C THR A 620 -14.93 -5.30 -2.69
N SER A 621 -16.05 -4.58 -2.76
CA SER A 621 -17.24 -5.06 -3.48
C SER A 621 -16.99 -5.16 -4.99
N TYR A 622 -16.31 -4.19 -5.59
CA TYR A 622 -15.92 -4.26 -7.00
C TYR A 622 -14.91 -5.36 -7.27
N ASN A 623 -13.92 -5.56 -6.40
CA ASN A 623 -12.93 -6.64 -6.55
C ASN A 623 -13.59 -8.03 -6.51
N ASN A 624 -14.56 -8.24 -5.61
CA ASN A 624 -15.31 -9.49 -5.55
C ASN A 624 -16.08 -9.78 -6.85
N ILE A 625 -16.75 -8.76 -7.40
CA ILE A 625 -17.45 -8.87 -8.69
C ILE A 625 -16.46 -9.10 -9.84
N GLY A 626 -15.32 -8.40 -9.82
CA GLY A 626 -14.22 -8.57 -10.77
C GLY A 626 -13.72 -10.00 -10.80
N GLY A 627 -13.51 -10.62 -9.63
CA GLY A 627 -13.06 -12.02 -9.51
C GLY A 627 -14.06 -13.02 -10.05
N VAL A 628 -15.37 -12.78 -9.90
CA VAL A 628 -16.38 -13.64 -10.53
C VAL A 628 -16.34 -13.52 -12.05
N TYR A 629 -16.18 -12.31 -12.59
CA TYR A 629 -16.04 -12.13 -14.04
C TYR A 629 -14.75 -12.73 -14.59
N ASP A 630 -13.65 -12.66 -13.85
CA ASP A 630 -12.38 -13.32 -14.20
C ASP A 630 -12.56 -14.85 -14.25
N ALA A 631 -13.15 -15.44 -13.21
CA ALA A 631 -13.48 -16.87 -13.17
C ALA A 631 -14.45 -17.31 -14.27
N MET A 632 -15.30 -16.40 -14.75
CA MET A 632 -16.21 -16.62 -15.89
C MET A 632 -15.53 -16.40 -17.26
N GLY A 633 -14.28 -15.94 -17.30
CA GLY A 633 -13.54 -15.61 -18.52
C GLY A 633 -14.01 -14.34 -19.23
N ASP A 634 -14.78 -13.47 -18.56
CA ASP A 634 -15.15 -12.13 -19.05
C ASP A 634 -14.11 -11.10 -18.58
N TYR A 635 -12.88 -11.26 -19.07
CA TYR A 635 -11.71 -10.50 -18.65
C TYR A 635 -11.89 -8.98 -18.80
N ALA A 636 -12.63 -8.53 -19.83
CA ALA A 636 -12.91 -7.12 -20.03
C ALA A 636 -13.74 -6.51 -18.88
N LYS A 637 -14.76 -7.23 -18.40
CA LYS A 637 -15.51 -6.79 -17.21
C LYS A 637 -14.68 -6.94 -15.94
N ALA A 638 -13.90 -8.02 -15.81
CA ALA A 638 -13.02 -8.20 -14.66
C ALA A 638 -12.09 -7.00 -14.49
N LEU A 639 -11.36 -6.60 -15.55
CA LEU A 639 -10.52 -5.40 -15.57
C LEU A 639 -11.32 -4.14 -15.23
N GLN A 640 -12.50 -3.93 -15.84
CA GLN A 640 -13.34 -2.76 -15.55
C GLN A 640 -13.68 -2.64 -14.05
N TYR A 641 -13.99 -3.75 -13.39
CA TYR A 641 -14.32 -3.77 -11.96
C TYR A 641 -13.08 -3.62 -11.07
N TYR A 642 -11.99 -4.33 -11.38
CA TYR A 642 -10.74 -4.21 -10.64
C TYR A 642 -10.12 -2.81 -10.74
N GLU A 643 -10.16 -2.18 -11.92
CA GLU A 643 -9.67 -0.81 -12.11
C GLU A 643 -10.49 0.21 -11.31
N LYS A 644 -11.81 0.01 -11.18
CA LYS A 644 -12.64 0.83 -10.28
C LYS A 644 -12.22 0.65 -8.83
N GLY A 645 -11.99 -0.59 -8.40
CA GLY A 645 -11.52 -0.87 -7.03
C GLY A 645 -10.15 -0.27 -6.75
N LEU A 646 -9.21 -0.42 -7.69
CA LEU A 646 -7.87 0.17 -7.61
C LEU A 646 -7.95 1.70 -7.55
N SER A 647 -8.76 2.33 -8.41
CA SER A 647 -8.91 3.80 -8.41
C SER A 647 -9.45 4.32 -7.09
N ILE A 648 -10.36 3.58 -6.44
CA ILE A 648 -10.87 3.94 -5.12
C ILE A 648 -9.76 3.82 -4.07
N LYS A 649 -9.03 2.69 -4.05
CA LYS A 649 -7.93 2.48 -3.10
C LYS A 649 -6.80 3.50 -3.26
N GLN A 650 -6.46 3.88 -4.50
CA GLN A 650 -5.49 4.95 -4.78
C GLN A 650 -5.97 6.32 -4.28
N GLN A 651 -7.29 6.53 -4.23
CA GLN A 651 -7.93 7.72 -3.66
C GLN A 651 -8.24 7.58 -2.18
N SER A 652 -8.05 6.43 -1.55
CA SER A 652 -8.43 6.22 -0.15
C SER A 652 -7.26 5.82 0.77
N LEU A 653 -6.10 5.42 0.24
CA LEU A 653 -4.97 4.87 0.98
C LEU A 653 -3.63 5.52 0.57
N PRO A 654 -2.61 5.51 1.46
CA PRO A 654 -1.25 5.90 1.09
C PRO A 654 -0.69 5.07 -0.07
N ALA A 655 0.20 5.65 -0.88
CA ALA A 655 0.74 5.03 -2.09
C ALA A 655 1.45 3.68 -1.86
N ASN A 656 1.98 3.47 -0.66
CA ASN A 656 2.71 2.25 -0.28
C ASN A 656 1.85 1.28 0.57
N HIS A 657 0.54 1.47 0.64
CA HIS A 657 -0.33 0.61 1.43
C HIS A 657 -0.48 -0.79 0.77
N PRO A 658 -0.31 -1.92 1.50
CA PRO A 658 -0.38 -3.28 0.95
C PRO A 658 -1.65 -3.63 0.15
N ASP A 659 -2.82 -3.09 0.54
CA ASP A 659 -4.07 -3.20 -0.24
C ASP A 659 -3.99 -2.75 -1.72
N LEU A 660 -3.06 -1.85 -2.04
CA LEU A 660 -2.78 -1.47 -3.43
C LEU A 660 -2.06 -2.60 -4.17
N ALA A 661 -1.11 -3.28 -3.51
CA ALA A 661 -0.43 -4.45 -4.07
C ALA A 661 -1.43 -5.55 -4.44
N THR A 662 -2.38 -5.85 -3.55
CA THR A 662 -3.47 -6.81 -3.82
C THR A 662 -4.28 -6.42 -5.07
N SER A 663 -4.55 -5.13 -5.24
CA SER A 663 -5.34 -4.65 -6.39
C SER A 663 -4.56 -4.77 -7.71
N TYR A 664 -3.25 -4.49 -7.69
CA TYR A 664 -2.39 -4.72 -8.84
C TYR A 664 -2.25 -6.21 -9.16
N ASN A 665 -2.12 -7.08 -8.15
CA ASN A 665 -2.03 -8.53 -8.33
C ASN A 665 -3.29 -9.09 -9.00
N ASN A 666 -4.48 -8.62 -8.62
CA ASN A 666 -5.74 -9.03 -9.25
C ASN A 666 -5.81 -8.63 -10.74
N ILE A 667 -5.43 -7.39 -11.07
CA ILE A 667 -5.37 -6.92 -12.48
C ILE A 667 -4.35 -7.73 -13.28
N SER A 668 -3.20 -8.02 -12.68
CA SER A 668 -2.13 -8.80 -13.31
C SER A 668 -2.58 -10.22 -13.65
N GLY A 669 -3.32 -10.87 -12.74
CA GLY A 669 -3.87 -12.21 -12.98
C GLY A 669 -4.81 -12.24 -14.19
N VAL A 670 -5.61 -11.20 -14.39
CA VAL A 670 -6.48 -11.09 -15.58
C VAL A 670 -5.65 -10.97 -16.87
N TYR A 671 -4.58 -10.17 -16.87
CA TYR A 671 -3.67 -10.08 -18.02
C TYR A 671 -2.95 -11.40 -18.30
N ASP A 672 -2.52 -12.13 -17.25
CA ASP A 672 -1.93 -13.46 -17.39
C ASP A 672 -2.92 -14.46 -18.02
N HIS A 673 -4.17 -14.49 -17.53
CA HIS A 673 -5.24 -15.32 -18.11
C HIS A 673 -5.56 -14.97 -19.58
N MET A 674 -5.36 -13.71 -19.98
CA MET A 674 -5.48 -13.25 -21.37
C MET A 674 -4.27 -13.64 -22.25
N GLY A 675 -3.17 -14.09 -21.65
CA GLY A 675 -1.89 -14.35 -22.30
C GLY A 675 -1.06 -13.10 -22.54
N ASP A 676 -1.40 -11.98 -21.91
CA ASP A 676 -0.70 -10.70 -22.03
C ASP A 676 0.37 -10.55 -20.94
N TYR A 677 1.41 -11.37 -21.07
CA TYR A 677 2.39 -11.59 -20.00
C TYR A 677 3.24 -10.36 -19.65
N ALA A 678 3.47 -9.44 -20.59
CA ALA A 678 4.28 -8.24 -20.32
C ALA A 678 3.53 -7.28 -19.39
N GLU A 679 2.26 -7.05 -19.65
CA GLU A 679 1.33 -6.26 -18.85
C GLU A 679 1.14 -6.91 -17.47
N ALA A 680 0.98 -8.24 -17.43
CA ALA A 680 0.91 -8.98 -16.17
C ALA A 680 2.16 -8.77 -15.29
N LEU A 681 3.37 -8.94 -15.86
CA LEU A 681 4.62 -8.71 -15.14
C LEU A 681 4.75 -7.27 -14.65
N GLN A 682 4.41 -6.28 -15.47
CA GLN A 682 4.48 -4.87 -15.09
C GLN A 682 3.63 -4.56 -13.85
N TYR A 683 2.40 -5.09 -13.78
CA TYR A 683 1.53 -4.87 -12.65
C TYR A 683 1.93 -5.70 -11.41
N TYR A 684 2.38 -6.95 -11.59
CA TYR A 684 2.89 -7.75 -10.48
C TYR A 684 4.15 -7.13 -9.86
N GLU A 685 5.07 -6.59 -10.66
CA GLU A 685 6.27 -5.90 -10.17
C GLU A 685 5.92 -4.64 -9.37
N LYS A 686 4.89 -3.89 -9.78
CA LYS A 686 4.37 -2.77 -8.98
C LYS A 686 3.82 -3.24 -7.63
N GLY A 687 3.05 -4.33 -7.62
CA GLY A 687 2.54 -4.91 -6.38
C GLY A 687 3.67 -5.37 -5.46
N LEU A 688 4.63 -6.12 -6.00
CA LEU A 688 5.81 -6.58 -5.26
C LEU A 688 6.63 -5.40 -4.69
N SER A 689 6.80 -4.32 -5.44
CA SER A 689 7.51 -3.13 -4.96
C SER A 689 6.80 -2.48 -3.75
N ILE A 690 5.47 -2.47 -3.73
CA ILE A 690 4.70 -1.94 -2.60
C ILE A 690 4.86 -2.86 -1.38
N ASP A 691 4.70 -4.17 -1.57
CA ASP A 691 4.87 -5.15 -0.49
C ASP A 691 6.29 -5.07 0.11
N GLN A 692 7.33 -4.95 -0.72
CA GLN A 692 8.73 -4.83 -0.26
C GLN A 692 9.00 -3.57 0.56
N GLN A 693 8.26 -2.49 0.32
CA GLN A 693 8.41 -1.23 1.04
C GLN A 693 7.59 -1.18 2.33
N SER A 694 6.52 -1.97 2.42
CA SER A 694 5.54 -1.88 3.51
C SER A 694 5.53 -3.08 4.45
N LEU A 695 6.12 -4.21 4.05
CA LEU A 695 6.08 -5.46 4.81
C LEU A 695 7.48 -5.98 5.14
N PRO A 696 7.64 -6.72 6.25
CA PRO A 696 8.88 -7.43 6.55
C PRO A 696 9.30 -8.40 5.45
N ALA A 697 10.61 -8.60 5.26
CA ALA A 697 11.16 -9.41 4.17
C ALA A 697 10.71 -10.89 4.16
N ASN A 698 10.25 -11.41 5.30
CA ASN A 698 9.71 -12.75 5.46
C ASN A 698 8.17 -12.81 5.45
N HIS A 699 7.48 -11.72 5.13
CA HIS A 699 6.01 -11.69 5.15
C HIS A 699 5.40 -12.61 4.06
N PRO A 700 4.37 -13.42 4.35
CA PRO A 700 3.75 -14.33 3.37
C PRO A 700 3.24 -13.67 2.08
N SER A 701 2.77 -12.42 2.14
CA SER A 701 2.35 -11.67 0.93
C SER A 701 3.48 -11.49 -0.09
N LEU A 702 4.73 -11.31 0.34
CA LEU A 702 5.86 -11.26 -0.58
C LEU A 702 6.04 -12.57 -1.33
N ALA A 703 5.81 -13.69 -0.64
CA ALA A 703 5.86 -15.03 -1.22
C ALA A 703 4.77 -15.18 -2.28
N THR A 704 3.53 -14.76 -1.98
CA THR A 704 2.43 -14.72 -2.94
C THR A 704 2.77 -13.91 -4.20
N SER A 705 3.39 -12.73 -4.03
CA SER A 705 3.82 -11.88 -5.14
C SER A 705 4.89 -12.57 -6.00
N TYR A 706 5.90 -13.21 -5.39
CA TYR A 706 6.88 -14.03 -6.14
C TYR A 706 6.23 -15.23 -6.83
N ASN A 707 5.33 -15.93 -6.17
CA ASN A 707 4.61 -17.07 -6.73
C ASN A 707 3.84 -16.67 -8.00
N ASN A 708 3.13 -15.54 -7.96
CA ASN A 708 2.37 -15.04 -9.10
C ASN A 708 3.26 -14.65 -10.28
N ILE A 709 4.39 -13.97 -10.01
CA ILE A 709 5.40 -13.68 -11.05
C ILE A 709 5.98 -14.98 -11.63
N GLY A 710 6.21 -15.98 -10.77
CA GLY A 710 6.66 -17.30 -11.19
C GLY A 710 5.69 -18.00 -12.15
N LEU A 711 4.39 -17.88 -11.91
CA LEU A 711 3.34 -18.42 -12.79
C LEU A 711 3.39 -17.80 -14.19
N VAL A 712 3.55 -16.49 -14.27
CA VAL A 712 3.69 -15.80 -15.57
C VAL A 712 4.92 -16.30 -16.33
N TYR A 713 6.07 -16.45 -15.64
CA TYR A 713 7.27 -16.99 -16.28
C TYR A 713 7.12 -18.46 -16.72
N ASP A 714 6.39 -19.29 -15.96
CA ASP A 714 6.09 -20.68 -16.35
C ASP A 714 5.21 -20.71 -17.61
N HIS A 715 4.15 -19.90 -17.66
CA HIS A 715 3.30 -19.76 -18.86
C HIS A 715 4.07 -19.27 -20.09
N MET A 716 5.07 -18.40 -19.91
CA MET A 716 5.97 -17.96 -20.97
C MET A 716 7.00 -19.02 -21.40
N GLY A 717 7.16 -20.11 -20.64
CA GLY A 717 8.19 -21.12 -20.83
C GLY A 717 9.59 -20.70 -20.35
N ASP A 718 9.72 -19.61 -19.60
CA ASP A 718 10.97 -19.21 -18.93
C ASP A 718 11.09 -19.93 -17.57
N TYR A 719 11.22 -21.25 -17.64
CA TYR A 719 11.25 -22.15 -16.49
C TYR A 719 12.37 -21.81 -15.48
N ALA A 720 13.47 -21.21 -15.94
CA ALA A 720 14.57 -20.81 -15.07
C ALA A 720 14.16 -19.66 -14.13
N LYS A 721 13.49 -18.63 -14.67
CA LYS A 721 12.96 -17.54 -13.84
C LYS A 721 11.78 -17.97 -12.99
N ALA A 722 10.92 -18.84 -13.52
CA ALA A 722 9.81 -19.43 -12.76
C ALA A 722 10.33 -20.13 -11.50
N LEU A 723 11.31 -21.03 -11.65
CA LEU A 723 11.95 -21.73 -10.52
C LEU A 723 12.60 -20.76 -9.52
N GLN A 724 13.31 -19.72 -9.98
CA GLN A 724 13.89 -18.72 -9.07
C GLN A 724 12.82 -18.02 -8.22
N CYS A 725 11.68 -17.69 -8.82
CA CYS A 725 10.58 -17.05 -8.12
C CYS A 725 9.93 -18.01 -7.12
N TYR A 726 9.63 -19.24 -7.52
CA TYR A 726 9.05 -20.24 -6.62
C TYR A 726 10.00 -20.68 -5.49
N GLU A 727 11.31 -20.70 -5.72
CA GLU A 727 12.30 -20.96 -4.67
C GLU A 727 12.35 -19.84 -3.64
N LYS A 728 12.20 -18.58 -4.06
CA LYS A 728 12.06 -17.44 -3.16
C LYS A 728 10.77 -17.50 -2.35
N ASP A 729 9.64 -17.75 -3.02
CA ASP A 729 8.34 -17.98 -2.38
C ASP A 729 8.43 -19.08 -1.32
N LEU A 730 8.90 -20.27 -1.70
CA LEU A 730 9.07 -21.41 -0.79
C LEU A 730 9.96 -21.06 0.41
N SER A 731 11.06 -20.32 0.20
CA SER A 731 11.95 -19.89 1.28
C SER A 731 11.25 -18.94 2.26
N ILE A 732 10.42 -18.01 1.78
CA ILE A 732 9.69 -17.06 2.62
C ILE A 732 8.61 -17.80 3.43
N ILE A 733 7.81 -18.65 2.77
CA ILE A 733 6.76 -19.44 3.43
C ILE A 733 7.37 -20.37 4.50
N GLN A 734 8.50 -21.02 4.22
CA GLN A 734 9.19 -21.87 5.21
C GLN A 734 9.67 -21.12 6.45
N GLN A 735 9.92 -19.81 6.34
CA GLN A 735 10.36 -18.96 7.46
C GLN A 735 9.20 -18.37 8.25
N SER A 736 8.04 -18.18 7.62
CA SER A 736 6.89 -17.45 8.19
C SER A 736 5.74 -18.35 8.65
N LEU A 737 5.55 -19.51 8.02
CA LEU A 737 4.38 -20.37 8.25
C LEU A 737 4.78 -21.77 8.76
N PRO A 738 3.87 -22.47 9.47
CA PRO A 738 4.12 -23.84 9.93
C PRO A 738 4.41 -24.81 8.77
N ALA A 739 5.21 -25.85 9.03
CA ALA A 739 5.64 -26.80 8.00
C ALA A 739 4.51 -27.60 7.32
N ASN A 740 3.32 -27.64 7.92
CA ASN A 740 2.12 -28.27 7.39
C ASN A 740 1.15 -27.26 6.72
N HIS A 741 1.53 -25.98 6.58
CA HIS A 741 0.65 -24.98 5.97
C HIS A 741 0.35 -25.30 4.50
N PRO A 742 -0.91 -25.19 4.03
CA PRO A 742 -1.27 -25.44 2.64
C PRO A 742 -0.46 -24.65 1.61
N ASP A 743 -0.02 -23.43 1.91
CA ASP A 743 0.78 -22.63 0.97
C ASP A 743 2.11 -23.28 0.62
N LEU A 744 2.75 -24.02 1.55
CA LEU A 744 3.94 -24.80 1.20
C LEU A 744 3.63 -25.84 0.11
N ALA A 745 2.44 -26.44 0.16
CA ALA A 745 2.03 -27.38 -0.87
C ALA A 745 1.83 -26.69 -2.22
N THR A 746 1.28 -25.48 -2.24
CA THR A 746 1.17 -24.66 -3.45
C THR A 746 2.55 -24.39 -4.05
N SER A 747 3.52 -23.92 -3.26
CA SER A 747 4.90 -23.70 -3.74
C SER A 747 5.53 -24.98 -4.30
N TYR A 748 5.38 -26.11 -3.61
CA TYR A 748 5.90 -27.38 -4.09
C TYR A 748 5.20 -27.86 -5.36
N ASN A 749 3.89 -27.69 -5.47
CA ASN A 749 3.13 -28.05 -6.65
C ASN A 749 3.56 -27.21 -7.86
N ASN A 750 3.78 -25.92 -7.69
CA ASN A 750 4.23 -25.04 -8.78
C ASN A 750 5.64 -25.39 -9.26
N ILE A 751 6.57 -25.68 -8.34
CA ILE A 751 7.89 -26.22 -8.70
C ILE A 751 7.76 -27.58 -9.42
N GLY A 752 6.85 -28.44 -8.95
CA GLY A 752 6.54 -29.73 -9.58
C GLY A 752 6.03 -29.57 -11.02
N GLY A 753 5.16 -28.58 -11.26
CA GLY A 753 4.64 -28.22 -12.58
C GLY A 753 5.73 -27.80 -13.55
N VAL A 754 6.64 -26.92 -13.12
CA VAL A 754 7.78 -26.52 -13.96
C VAL A 754 8.64 -27.73 -14.35
N TYR A 755 8.93 -28.64 -13.41
CA TYR A 755 9.68 -29.86 -13.74
C TYR A 755 8.92 -30.83 -14.66
N ASP A 756 7.59 -30.90 -14.56
CA ASP A 756 6.77 -31.67 -15.49
C ASP A 756 6.81 -31.07 -16.91
N HIS A 757 6.67 -29.75 -17.04
CA HIS A 757 6.81 -29.04 -18.31
C HIS A 757 8.20 -29.20 -18.94
N MET A 758 9.25 -29.32 -18.12
CA MET A 758 10.62 -29.62 -18.56
C MET A 758 10.86 -31.11 -18.90
N GLY A 759 9.91 -32.00 -18.59
CA GLY A 759 10.03 -33.45 -18.78
C GLY A 759 10.86 -34.18 -17.71
N ASP A 760 11.22 -33.54 -16.60
CA ASP A 760 11.87 -34.17 -15.44
C ASP A 760 10.80 -34.74 -14.49
N TYR A 761 10.09 -35.76 -14.98
CA TYR A 761 8.94 -36.37 -14.29
C TYR A 761 9.29 -36.92 -12.90
N ALA A 762 10.53 -37.38 -12.69
CA ALA A 762 10.97 -37.89 -11.40
C ALA A 762 11.04 -36.78 -10.34
N LYS A 763 11.51 -35.59 -10.71
CA LYS A 763 11.45 -34.43 -9.81
C LYS A 763 10.03 -33.93 -9.64
N ALA A 764 9.25 -33.84 -10.71
CA ALA A 764 7.85 -33.43 -10.66
C ALA A 764 7.06 -34.26 -9.62
N LEU A 765 7.12 -35.59 -9.73
CA LEU A 765 6.49 -36.51 -8.78
C LEU A 765 6.97 -36.27 -7.34
N ARG A 766 8.28 -36.13 -7.12
CA ARG A 766 8.82 -35.88 -5.77
C ARG A 766 8.26 -34.60 -5.14
N TYR A 767 8.09 -33.54 -5.94
CA TYR A 767 7.55 -32.27 -5.46
C TYR A 767 6.03 -32.35 -5.24
N TYR A 768 5.28 -32.92 -6.18
CA TYR A 768 3.84 -33.14 -6.01
C TYR A 768 3.50 -34.07 -4.84
N GLU A 769 4.28 -35.13 -4.60
CA GLU A 769 4.09 -36.02 -3.45
C GLU A 769 4.33 -35.29 -2.11
N LYS A 770 5.29 -34.37 -2.06
CA LYS A 770 5.49 -33.50 -0.89
C LYS A 770 4.29 -32.59 -0.67
N GLY A 771 3.81 -31.91 -1.72
CA GLY A 771 2.62 -31.07 -1.64
C GLY A 771 1.40 -31.84 -1.18
N LEU A 772 1.14 -33.00 -1.78
CA LEU A 772 0.07 -33.92 -1.38
C LEU A 772 0.17 -34.31 0.10
N SER A 773 1.35 -34.67 0.59
CA SER A 773 1.55 -35.04 2.00
C SER A 773 1.23 -33.88 2.96
N ILE A 774 1.47 -32.64 2.56
CA ILE A 774 1.15 -31.46 3.38
C ILE A 774 -0.36 -31.25 3.42
N ILE A 775 -1.02 -31.23 2.25
CA ILE A 775 -2.48 -31.08 2.16
C ILE A 775 -3.21 -32.17 2.95
N GLN A 776 -2.72 -33.42 2.90
CA GLN A 776 -3.28 -34.54 3.69
C GLN A 776 -3.17 -34.34 5.21
N GLN A 777 -2.22 -33.53 5.68
CA GLN A 777 -2.02 -33.24 7.10
C GLN A 777 -2.79 -32.00 7.57
N SER A 778 -3.06 -31.03 6.69
CA SER A 778 -3.68 -29.75 7.06
C SER A 778 -5.15 -29.62 6.70
N LEU A 779 -5.64 -30.31 5.67
CA LEU A 779 -7.00 -30.15 5.18
C LEU A 779 -7.84 -31.44 5.34
N PRO A 780 -9.18 -31.32 5.39
CA PRO A 780 -10.07 -32.48 5.41
C PRO A 780 -9.85 -33.45 4.23
N ALA A 781 -10.15 -34.73 4.44
CA ALA A 781 -9.92 -35.79 3.44
C ALA A 781 -10.76 -35.65 2.16
N ASP A 782 -11.85 -34.88 2.22
CA ASP A 782 -12.75 -34.54 1.12
C ASP A 782 -12.46 -33.16 0.51
N HIS A 783 -11.40 -32.47 0.95
CA HIS A 783 -11.07 -31.13 0.46
C HIS A 783 -10.69 -31.13 -1.04
N PRO A 784 -11.23 -30.20 -1.87
CA PRO A 784 -10.93 -30.11 -3.30
C PRO A 784 -9.43 -30.02 -3.65
N SER A 785 -8.60 -29.35 -2.84
CA SER A 785 -7.13 -29.32 -3.04
C SER A 785 -6.44 -30.69 -3.03
N LEU A 786 -7.02 -31.71 -2.37
CA LEU A 786 -6.54 -33.08 -2.50
C LEU A 786 -6.79 -33.64 -3.90
N ALA A 787 -7.95 -33.34 -4.49
CA ALA A 787 -8.27 -33.72 -5.86
C ALA A 787 -7.29 -33.09 -6.85
N THR A 788 -7.01 -31.79 -6.72
CA THR A 788 -5.98 -31.10 -7.52
C THR A 788 -4.62 -31.77 -7.37
N SER A 789 -4.21 -32.11 -6.14
CA SER A 789 -2.91 -32.77 -5.91
C SER A 789 -2.84 -34.14 -6.57
N TYR A 790 -3.92 -34.94 -6.50
CA TYR A 790 -3.98 -36.23 -7.19
C TYR A 790 -4.00 -36.06 -8.71
N ASN A 791 -4.72 -35.06 -9.23
CA ASN A 791 -4.76 -34.77 -10.65
C ASN A 791 -3.38 -34.38 -11.20
N ASN A 792 -2.60 -33.58 -10.46
CA ASN A 792 -1.24 -33.22 -10.85
C ASN A 792 -0.32 -34.45 -10.96
N ILE A 793 -0.39 -35.37 -9.99
CA ILE A 793 0.36 -36.64 -10.04
C ILE A 793 -0.13 -37.52 -11.19
N GLY A 794 -1.44 -37.58 -11.42
CA GLY A 794 -2.04 -38.30 -12.54
C GLY A 794 -1.56 -37.79 -13.89
N LEU A 795 -1.41 -36.47 -14.04
CA LEU A 795 -0.90 -35.81 -15.24
C LEU A 795 0.54 -36.22 -15.56
N VAL A 796 1.41 -36.27 -14.55
CA VAL A 796 2.79 -36.73 -14.76
C VAL A 796 2.82 -38.19 -15.23
N TYR A 797 1.99 -39.07 -14.66
CA TYR A 797 1.90 -40.46 -15.13
C TYR A 797 1.32 -40.58 -16.54
N ASP A 798 0.37 -39.72 -16.92
CA ASP A 798 -0.16 -39.65 -18.28
C ASP A 798 0.92 -39.24 -19.29
N HIS A 799 1.69 -38.19 -18.98
CA HIS A 799 2.86 -37.76 -19.76
C HIS A 799 3.93 -38.86 -19.89
N MET A 800 4.11 -39.69 -18.86
CA MET A 800 5.00 -40.85 -18.88
C MET A 800 4.43 -42.06 -19.67
N GLY A 801 3.15 -42.05 -20.02
CA GLY A 801 2.45 -43.17 -20.65
C GLY A 801 2.04 -44.31 -19.70
N ASP A 802 2.13 -44.11 -18.38
CA ASP A 802 1.63 -45.05 -17.36
C ASP A 802 0.14 -44.78 -17.10
N TYR A 803 -0.68 -45.04 -18.13
CA TYR A 803 -2.12 -44.73 -18.13
C TYR A 803 -2.89 -45.42 -17.00
N ALA A 804 -2.44 -46.60 -16.55
CA ALA A 804 -3.06 -47.31 -15.44
C ALA A 804 -2.92 -46.54 -14.11
N LYS A 805 -1.72 -45.99 -13.84
CA LYS A 805 -1.54 -45.12 -12.68
C LYS A 805 -2.23 -43.78 -12.86
N ALA A 806 -2.15 -43.19 -14.05
CA ALA A 806 -2.86 -41.94 -14.35
C ALA A 806 -4.36 -42.05 -14.00
N LEU A 807 -5.03 -43.10 -14.49
CA LEU A 807 -6.43 -43.40 -14.14
C LEU A 807 -6.63 -43.58 -12.64
N GLN A 808 -5.76 -44.33 -11.96
CA GLN A 808 -5.86 -44.54 -10.51
C GLN A 808 -5.86 -43.21 -9.73
N TYR A 809 -4.99 -42.27 -10.12
CA TYR A 809 -4.89 -40.97 -9.46
C TYR A 809 -6.05 -40.04 -9.85
N TYR A 810 -6.42 -39.98 -11.14
CA TYR A 810 -7.56 -39.18 -11.58
C TYR A 810 -8.90 -39.67 -11.00
N GLU A 811 -9.10 -40.99 -10.85
CA GLU A 811 -10.32 -41.53 -10.22
C GLU A 811 -10.41 -41.17 -8.73
N LYS A 812 -9.26 -41.12 -8.02
CA LYS A 812 -9.23 -40.61 -6.64
C LYS A 812 -9.60 -39.13 -6.58
N GLY A 813 -9.04 -38.31 -7.47
CA GLY A 813 -9.37 -36.89 -7.56
C GLY A 813 -10.84 -36.66 -7.87
N LEU A 814 -11.37 -37.34 -8.89
CA LEU A 814 -12.79 -37.28 -9.26
C LEU A 814 -13.70 -37.70 -8.10
N SER A 815 -13.35 -38.75 -7.34
CA SER A 815 -14.14 -39.19 -6.20
C SER A 815 -14.20 -38.13 -5.09
N ILE A 816 -13.14 -37.36 -4.88
CA ILE A 816 -13.11 -36.27 -3.90
C ILE A 816 -13.97 -35.11 -4.39
N ASP A 817 -13.74 -34.64 -5.62
CA ASP A 817 -14.54 -33.57 -6.23
C ASP A 817 -16.05 -33.88 -6.21
N GLN A 818 -16.43 -35.15 -6.46
CA GLN A 818 -17.84 -35.57 -6.42
C GLN A 818 -18.47 -35.52 -5.02
N GLN A 819 -17.66 -35.61 -3.97
CA GLN A 819 -18.11 -35.58 -2.58
C GLN A 819 -18.23 -34.15 -2.05
N SER A 820 -17.30 -33.26 -2.43
CA SER A 820 -17.21 -31.89 -1.88
C SER A 820 -17.81 -30.80 -2.75
N LEU A 821 -17.89 -30.98 -4.07
CA LEU A 821 -18.33 -29.95 -5.00
C LEU A 821 -19.73 -30.23 -5.58
N PRO A 822 -20.49 -29.18 -5.96
CA PRO A 822 -21.74 -29.34 -6.70
C PRO A 822 -21.53 -30.09 -8.02
N ALA A 823 -22.53 -30.87 -8.46
CA ALA A 823 -22.44 -31.71 -9.66
C ALA A 823 -22.16 -30.96 -10.98
N ASN A 824 -22.37 -29.65 -11.00
CA ASN A 824 -22.09 -28.75 -12.13
C ASN A 824 -20.76 -27.98 -12.00
N HIS A 825 -19.97 -28.22 -10.96
CA HIS A 825 -18.73 -27.47 -10.71
C HIS A 825 -17.69 -27.64 -11.84
N PRO A 826 -17.02 -26.57 -12.32
CA PRO A 826 -16.02 -26.65 -13.39
C PRO A 826 -14.88 -27.65 -13.14
N SER A 827 -14.41 -27.80 -11.89
CA SER A 827 -13.36 -28.79 -11.53
C SER A 827 -13.76 -30.24 -11.85
N LEU A 828 -15.03 -30.62 -11.66
CA LEU A 828 -15.51 -31.94 -12.07
C LEU A 828 -15.35 -32.13 -13.58
N ALA A 829 -15.63 -31.09 -14.37
CA ALA A 829 -15.45 -31.16 -15.81
C ALA A 829 -13.99 -31.40 -16.19
N THR A 830 -13.03 -30.77 -15.50
CA THR A 830 -11.60 -31.02 -15.69
C THR A 830 -11.22 -32.45 -15.33
N SER A 831 -11.68 -32.97 -14.17
CA SER A 831 -11.42 -34.34 -13.75
C SER A 831 -11.99 -35.38 -14.74
N TYR A 832 -13.22 -35.18 -15.24
CA TYR A 832 -13.80 -36.00 -16.31
C TYR A 832 -13.02 -35.90 -17.62
N ASN A 833 -12.55 -34.70 -17.98
CA ASN A 833 -11.76 -34.50 -19.20
C ASN A 833 -10.44 -35.27 -19.15
N ASN A 834 -9.71 -35.19 -18.04
CA ASN A 834 -8.43 -35.87 -17.87
C ASN A 834 -8.58 -37.39 -18.01
N ILE A 835 -9.57 -37.99 -17.35
CA ILE A 835 -9.86 -39.43 -17.50
C ILE A 835 -10.25 -39.78 -18.94
N GLY A 836 -11.06 -38.93 -19.58
CA GLY A 836 -11.47 -39.12 -20.97
C GLY A 836 -10.29 -39.09 -21.96
N LEU A 837 -9.31 -38.21 -21.74
CA LEU A 837 -8.09 -38.13 -22.53
C LEU A 837 -7.20 -39.36 -22.33
N VAL A 838 -7.06 -39.87 -21.10
CA VAL A 838 -6.31 -41.11 -20.86
C VAL A 838 -6.95 -42.29 -21.59
N TYR A 839 -8.28 -42.44 -21.55
CA TYR A 839 -8.96 -43.48 -22.33
C TYR A 839 -8.79 -43.31 -23.84
N TYR A 840 -8.71 -42.05 -24.32
CA TYR A 840 -8.40 -41.77 -25.72
C TYR A 840 -6.98 -42.23 -26.07
N HIS A 841 -5.99 -41.98 -25.21
CA HIS A 841 -4.61 -42.44 -25.39
C HIS A 841 -4.46 -43.97 -25.31
N MET A 842 -5.38 -44.64 -24.62
CA MET A 842 -5.48 -46.11 -24.56
C MET A 842 -6.28 -46.74 -25.71
N ASP A 843 -6.74 -45.94 -26.68
CA ASP A 843 -7.61 -46.35 -27.78
C ASP A 843 -8.99 -46.91 -27.36
N ASP A 844 -9.43 -46.69 -26.11
CA ASP A 844 -10.79 -46.98 -25.64
C ASP A 844 -11.72 -45.79 -25.94
N TYR A 845 -11.93 -45.55 -27.24
CA TYR A 845 -12.69 -44.39 -27.72
C TYR A 845 -14.13 -44.33 -27.22
N ALA A 846 -14.73 -45.48 -26.89
CA ALA A 846 -16.08 -45.56 -26.35
C ALA A 846 -16.15 -44.97 -24.93
N LYS A 847 -15.24 -45.36 -24.03
CA LYS A 847 -15.16 -44.74 -22.70
C LYS A 847 -14.70 -43.29 -22.77
N ALA A 848 -13.69 -43.00 -23.59
CA ALA A 848 -13.22 -41.63 -23.80
C ALA A 848 -14.38 -40.69 -24.19
N TYR A 849 -15.25 -41.12 -25.12
CA TYR A 849 -16.42 -40.37 -25.52
C TYR A 849 -17.38 -40.09 -24.35
N LEU A 850 -17.68 -41.08 -23.51
CA LEU A 850 -18.57 -40.93 -22.36
C LEU A 850 -18.04 -39.89 -21.35
N PHE A 851 -16.75 -39.99 -20.99
CA PHE A 851 -16.12 -39.08 -20.04
C PHE A 851 -16.01 -37.65 -20.60
N LEU A 852 -15.59 -37.50 -21.86
CA LEU A 852 -15.49 -36.19 -22.52
C LEU A 852 -16.85 -35.55 -22.77
N GLN A 853 -17.89 -36.35 -23.06
CA GLN A 853 -19.26 -35.85 -23.13
C GLN A 853 -19.72 -35.31 -21.78
N ARG A 854 -19.48 -36.06 -20.69
CA ARG A 854 -19.86 -35.64 -19.34
C ARG A 854 -19.15 -34.35 -18.93
N SER A 855 -17.86 -34.25 -19.22
CA SER A 855 -17.07 -33.02 -19.03
C SER A 855 -17.72 -31.81 -19.73
N MET A 856 -18.03 -31.96 -21.02
CA MET A 856 -18.66 -30.90 -21.81
C MET A 856 -20.06 -30.51 -21.30
N GLU A 857 -20.85 -31.47 -20.83
CA GLU A 857 -22.16 -31.20 -20.22
C GLU A 857 -22.06 -30.34 -18.97
N ILE A 858 -21.07 -30.62 -18.10
CA ILE A 858 -20.84 -29.88 -16.87
C ILE A 858 -20.42 -28.43 -17.19
N CYS A 859 -19.42 -28.23 -18.05
CA CYS A 859 -18.99 -26.87 -18.39
C CYS A 859 -20.08 -26.05 -19.08
N LYS A 860 -20.97 -26.66 -19.88
CA LYS A 860 -22.12 -25.95 -20.47
C LYS A 860 -23.12 -25.45 -19.43
N GLN A 861 -23.16 -26.07 -18.25
CA GLN A 861 -24.07 -25.70 -17.17
C GLN A 861 -23.48 -24.64 -16.23
N SER A 862 -22.15 -24.61 -16.05
CA SER A 862 -21.48 -23.69 -15.12
C SER A 862 -20.81 -22.49 -15.76
N LEU A 863 -20.38 -22.57 -17.02
CA LEU A 863 -19.58 -21.52 -17.65
C LEU A 863 -20.32 -20.84 -18.80
N PRO A 864 -20.05 -19.53 -19.04
CA PRO A 864 -20.56 -18.83 -20.21
C PRO A 864 -20.06 -19.46 -21.51
N ALA A 865 -20.84 -19.40 -22.58
CA ALA A 865 -20.49 -19.95 -23.89
C ALA A 865 -19.17 -19.42 -24.48
N THR A 866 -18.69 -18.27 -24.01
CA THR A 866 -17.45 -17.62 -24.44
C THR A 866 -16.21 -18.14 -23.71
N HIS A 867 -16.35 -18.89 -22.62
CA HIS A 867 -15.26 -19.35 -21.76
C HIS A 867 -14.27 -20.25 -22.53
N SER A 868 -12.97 -20.06 -22.29
CA SER A 868 -11.88 -20.80 -22.95
C SER A 868 -11.96 -22.32 -22.74
N GLN A 869 -12.24 -22.76 -21.50
CA GLN A 869 -12.41 -24.16 -21.13
C GLN A 869 -13.46 -24.91 -21.96
N LEU A 870 -14.58 -24.28 -22.35
CA LEU A 870 -15.58 -24.90 -23.22
C LEU A 870 -14.99 -25.23 -24.60
N ARG A 871 -14.11 -24.37 -25.14
CA ARG A 871 -13.44 -24.63 -26.41
C ARG A 871 -12.46 -25.79 -26.30
N VAL A 872 -11.73 -25.88 -25.19
CA VAL A 872 -10.80 -26.99 -24.91
C VAL A 872 -11.56 -28.31 -24.88
N GLN A 873 -12.63 -28.40 -24.11
CA GLN A 873 -13.43 -29.63 -23.99
C GLN A 873 -14.17 -29.98 -25.28
N GLN A 874 -14.66 -28.98 -26.02
CA GLN A 874 -15.25 -29.21 -27.34
C GLN A 874 -14.25 -29.86 -28.29
N LYS A 875 -13.01 -29.35 -28.34
CA LYS A 875 -11.95 -29.89 -29.17
C LYS A 875 -11.60 -31.34 -28.78
N SER A 876 -11.51 -31.64 -27.48
CA SER A 876 -11.32 -33.01 -27.00
C SER A 876 -12.45 -33.93 -27.43
N LEU A 877 -13.70 -33.48 -27.30
CA LEU A 877 -14.89 -34.25 -27.68
C LEU A 877 -15.01 -34.47 -29.20
N GLU A 878 -14.61 -33.51 -30.02
CA GLU A 878 -14.57 -33.65 -31.48
C GLU A 878 -13.52 -34.67 -31.91
N ARG A 879 -12.32 -34.62 -31.32
CA ARG A 879 -11.24 -35.58 -31.59
C ARG A 879 -11.66 -37.03 -31.34
N VAL A 880 -12.30 -37.30 -30.20
CA VAL A 880 -12.74 -38.68 -29.89
C VAL A 880 -13.89 -39.13 -30.80
N LYS A 881 -14.78 -38.23 -31.24
CA LYS A 881 -15.84 -38.57 -32.21
C LYS A 881 -15.28 -39.00 -33.55
N GLU A 882 -14.27 -38.27 -34.04
CA GLU A 882 -13.57 -38.62 -35.29
C GLU A 882 -12.87 -39.98 -35.16
N ALA A 883 -12.12 -40.19 -34.07
CA ALA A 883 -11.43 -41.46 -33.82
C ALA A 883 -12.41 -42.64 -33.68
N LEU A 884 -13.53 -42.45 -32.98
CA LEU A 884 -14.56 -43.47 -32.82
C LEU A 884 -15.22 -43.85 -34.16
N LEU A 885 -15.50 -42.87 -35.01
CA LEU A 885 -16.07 -43.11 -36.34
C LEU A 885 -15.10 -43.90 -37.22
N ILE A 886 -13.82 -43.51 -37.24
CA ILE A 886 -12.78 -44.24 -37.99
C ILE A 886 -12.69 -45.68 -37.48
N TYR A 887 -12.64 -45.88 -36.16
CA TYR A 887 -12.55 -47.21 -35.55
C TYR A 887 -13.73 -48.11 -35.91
N GLN A 888 -14.96 -47.57 -35.90
CA GLN A 888 -16.17 -48.29 -36.30
C GLN A 888 -16.13 -48.71 -37.77
N LEU A 889 -15.72 -47.81 -38.67
CA LEU A 889 -15.59 -48.12 -40.10
C LEU A 889 -14.54 -49.21 -40.36
N THR A 890 -13.42 -49.21 -39.62
CA THR A 890 -12.38 -50.24 -39.74
C THR A 890 -12.76 -51.62 -39.18
N LEU A 891 -13.81 -51.72 -38.37
CA LEU A 891 -14.33 -52.99 -37.86
C LEU A 891 -15.42 -53.58 -38.78
N GLU A 892 -16.00 -52.77 -39.66
CA GLU A 892 -17.02 -53.18 -40.64
C GLU A 892 -16.41 -53.63 -41.99
N ASP A 893 -15.17 -53.22 -42.29
CA ASP A 893 -14.31 -53.71 -43.39
C ASP A 893 -13.48 -54.94 -42.99
#